data_AF-A0A517L1Q8-F1
#
_entry.id   AF-A0A517L1Q8-F1
#
_cell.length_a   1.000
_cell.length_b   1.000
_cell.length_c   1.000
_cell.angle_alpha   90.00
_cell.angle_beta   90.00
_cell.angle_gamma   90.00
#
_symmetry.space_group_name_H-M   'P 1'
#
loop_
_entity.id
_entity.type
_entity.pdbx_description
1 polymer ?
#
loop_
_entity_poly.entity_id
_entity_poly.type
_entity_poly.pdbx_seq_one_letter_code
_entity_poly.pdbx_strand_id
1 'polypeptide(L)'
;MVVRREDKFEMTIDDHDTKFIESELSSFNKDRLRNDARQWVGTPSRSSTGRWTQEIDEKKLIRKIDWSIVPVLMAAYFLQFLDKVVYNYANVMGMQRDIKMHGNQFSWGATGFFLAYALAELPQSILIQKFPVTKVLGANILCWGIVLCGTAAVQTPSQMLAARALLGAFESVITPALVMITSAWYKRNEAAPRFGLWYSGLGLGQIIGGAISFAAQHHQGSLAGWRIMFLSIGIVNCLIAAAVWWLPGTPEEAKFLTPAEKEAIAQRLHDDHGGVGTKKLRIRSIFETFLDLQTWLLCLLTILTVIPSGLITTYSAFLIKEFGYNSSQAALLNMPSGIITILALLSSTLIVRQGYQRWVAIIMAVIPTLIGTCLVSFLPRTSKAGLLTGIYLVNFVVAPYAIILSAAGSNYRGYTRKIAGSAIIAASFSIANIISPQTFQDKDRRGGYMPAKYTLVATTASCIVVAVALRLLYGYRNRRAEELGEPAMSSVEAKAVRGNFSLEFSDPGYRSYDIMDEDLAQKLAALESLSDLDRSSFPDEATRQRALKAARELVQRLESVWEKITGVVWIPPSRHGLLLTGIDIGLFEALEKAPSGASLDELVETLSVKVDKALLRRILNFLANTGDVKAIDDKYAPTLFSTQIATAAGVKGAIKRAVDMNKAALHLPIYLQKIGYKEPADAKHGNFYDTFGTDMFTHNRQNPERGKQFNDMMTVAVANNPAPPWYTLYPITQLLETYTPANGPLLIDVGGGVGTLLTRFRNTLPEPHKTESKLILQDTPAVIAQATSNPHHPLPSNIEANPHDFFTPQPIKGARAYYLRAILHDWPDTDCRTILRHLHAAMMKGYSTLLVDERVVPETGVDLLSAAADVTMMVNLDAKERTAGAPMESRTVPISYDQ
;
A
#
# COMPACT_ATOMS: atom_id res chain seq x y z
N MET A 1 25.23 28.45 15.84
CA MET A 1 25.18 28.31 17.32
C MET A 1 26.41 29.03 17.90
N VAL A 2 26.29 29.84 18.96
CA VAL A 2 27.42 30.60 19.54
C VAL A 2 27.79 29.97 20.88
N VAL A 3 28.97 29.37 20.98
CA VAL A 3 29.45 28.74 22.22
C VAL A 3 30.54 29.62 22.84
N ARG A 4 30.28 30.18 24.02
CA ARG A 4 31.28 30.91 24.84
C ARG A 4 31.83 29.97 25.91
N ARG A 5 33.11 30.11 26.27
CA ARG A 5 33.80 29.27 27.27
C ARG A 5 33.41 29.61 28.72
N GLU A 6 32.14 29.93 28.98
CA GLU A 6 31.62 30.24 30.31
C GLU A 6 30.80 29.09 30.92
N ASP A 7 30.35 28.12 30.13
CA ASP A 7 29.60 26.98 30.66
C ASP A 7 30.50 25.78 30.96
N LYS A 8 30.30 25.17 32.12
CA LYS A 8 30.88 23.87 32.44
C LYS A 8 30.43 22.86 31.37
N PHE A 9 31.39 22.21 30.72
CA PHE A 9 31.13 20.95 30.03
C PHE A 9 30.99 19.85 31.10
N GLU A 10 29.82 19.77 31.74
CA GLU A 10 29.36 18.55 32.41
C GLU A 10 28.37 17.88 31.46
N MET A 11 28.86 16.94 30.65
CA MET A 11 27.99 15.90 30.11
C MET A 11 27.82 14.89 31.26
N THR A 12 26.83 15.10 32.11
CA THR A 12 26.45 14.15 33.16
C THR A 12 25.92 12.90 32.46
N ILE A 13 26.75 11.87 32.43
CA ILE A 13 26.30 10.50 32.24
C ILE A 13 25.86 10.05 33.63
N ASP A 14 24.57 9.77 33.78
CA ASP A 14 24.08 9.02 34.92
C ASP A 14 24.58 7.58 34.74
N ASP A 15 25.61 7.20 35.50
CA ASP A 15 26.30 5.91 35.42
C ASP A 15 25.55 4.82 36.20
N HIS A 16 24.22 4.95 36.30
CA HIS A 16 23.38 4.06 37.10
C HIS A 16 22.65 2.95 36.32
N ASP A 17 22.72 2.94 34.98
CA ASP A 17 21.96 1.97 34.16
C ASP A 17 22.77 0.83 33.53
N THR A 18 24.10 0.85 33.58
CA THR A 18 24.93 -0.24 33.02
C THR A 18 24.89 -1.52 33.85
N LYS A 19 24.60 -1.45 35.16
CA LYS A 19 24.40 -2.64 36.02
C LYS A 19 22.95 -3.09 36.13
N PHE A 20 21.97 -2.25 35.83
CA PHE A 20 20.58 -2.67 35.78
C PHE A 20 20.28 -3.45 34.49
N ILE A 21 20.86 -3.01 33.36
CA ILE A 21 20.67 -3.61 32.04
C ILE A 21 21.34 -4.99 31.91
N GLU A 22 22.52 -5.22 32.51
CA GLU A 22 23.13 -6.56 32.51
C GLU A 22 22.38 -7.58 33.36
N SER A 23 21.69 -7.14 34.42
CA SER A 23 20.89 -8.02 35.27
C SER A 23 19.56 -8.45 34.62
N GLU A 24 18.92 -7.56 33.84
CA GLU A 24 17.71 -7.92 33.10
C GLU A 24 18.00 -8.68 31.80
N LEU A 25 19.14 -8.44 31.12
CA LEU A 25 19.53 -9.14 29.88
C LEU A 25 19.72 -10.65 30.04
N SER A 26 19.99 -11.13 31.26
CA SER A 26 20.04 -12.57 31.57
C SER A 26 18.64 -13.22 31.69
N SER A 27 17.56 -12.42 31.71
CA SER A 27 16.17 -12.88 31.88
C SER A 27 15.29 -12.69 30.64
N PHE A 28 15.85 -12.25 29.50
CA PHE A 28 15.07 -11.93 28.29
C PHE A 28 14.56 -13.18 27.56
N ASN A 29 13.31 -13.53 27.86
CA ASN A 29 12.53 -14.55 27.18
C ASN A 29 12.07 -14.05 25.79
N LYS A 30 12.55 -14.69 24.72
CA LYS A 30 12.30 -14.35 23.30
C LYS A 30 10.81 -14.28 22.92
N ASP A 31 9.92 -14.83 23.73
CA ASP A 31 8.47 -14.78 23.50
C ASP A 31 7.82 -13.42 23.85
N ARG A 32 8.47 -12.56 24.64
CA ARG A 32 7.94 -11.24 25.03
C ARG A 32 8.10 -10.19 23.92
N LEU A 33 9.25 -10.18 23.23
CA LEU A 33 9.52 -9.32 22.06
C LEU A 33 8.59 -9.57 20.87
N ARG A 34 8.08 -10.80 20.73
CA ARG A 34 7.08 -11.14 19.70
C ARG A 34 5.68 -10.57 20.02
N ASN A 35 5.42 -10.25 21.28
CA ASN A 35 4.18 -9.61 21.72
C ASN A 35 4.30 -8.07 21.74
N ASP A 36 5.48 -7.51 22.02
CA ASP A 36 5.68 -6.05 22.04
C ASP A 36 5.83 -5.46 20.62
N ALA A 37 6.37 -6.22 19.66
CA ALA A 37 6.36 -5.85 18.23
C ALA A 37 4.93 -5.80 17.62
N ARG A 38 3.92 -6.33 18.32
CA ARG A 38 2.51 -6.16 17.95
C ARG A 38 1.88 -4.89 18.54
N GLN A 39 2.55 -4.26 19.50
CA GLN A 39 2.08 -3.03 20.15
C GLN A 39 2.61 -1.76 19.44
N TRP A 40 3.72 -1.85 18.70
CA TRP A 40 4.34 -0.73 17.98
C TRP A 40 3.83 -0.52 16.54
N VAL A 41 2.60 -0.94 16.25
CA VAL A 41 1.88 -0.67 14.97
C VAL A 41 0.66 0.24 15.22
N GLY A 42 0.58 0.86 16.40
CA GLY A 42 -0.54 1.73 16.78
C GLY A 42 -0.09 2.94 17.58
N THR A 43 0.55 3.92 16.94
CA THR A 43 0.61 5.30 17.46
C THR A 43 -0.15 6.20 16.49
N PRO A 44 -1.29 6.78 16.90
CA PRO A 44 -2.09 7.64 16.03
C PRO A 44 -1.40 8.99 15.82
N SER A 45 -1.38 9.48 14.58
CA SER A 45 -0.98 10.85 14.25
C SER A 45 -1.92 11.84 14.95
N ARG A 46 -1.36 12.77 15.72
CA ARG A 46 -2.09 13.91 16.32
C ARG A 46 -2.84 14.68 15.24
N SER A 47 -4.17 14.63 15.28
CA SER A 47 -5.05 15.60 14.61
C SER A 47 -5.16 16.86 15.48
N SER A 48 -5.29 18.01 14.81
CA SER A 48 -5.25 19.36 15.36
C SER A 48 -6.53 19.79 16.09
N THR A 49 -7.16 18.91 16.86
CA THR A 49 -8.32 19.26 17.70
C THR A 49 -8.12 18.70 19.09
N GLY A 50 -7.76 19.56 20.05
CA GLY A 50 -7.55 19.18 21.43
C GLY A 50 -8.83 18.63 22.08
N ARG A 51 -8.91 17.31 22.22
CA ARG A 51 -9.73 16.61 23.21
C ARG A 51 -9.03 15.33 23.64
N TRP A 52 -8.91 15.15 24.94
CA TRP A 52 -8.34 13.99 25.62
C TRP A 52 -8.94 12.67 25.07
N THR A 53 -8.18 11.91 24.29
CA THR A 53 -8.59 10.56 23.88
C THR A 53 -8.33 9.60 25.02
N GLN A 54 -9.39 9.09 25.65
CA GLN A 54 -9.31 7.87 26.46
C GLN A 54 -8.65 6.77 25.63
N GLU A 55 -7.65 6.07 26.19
CA GLU A 55 -7.13 4.83 25.60
C GLU A 55 -8.26 3.79 25.59
N ILE A 56 -8.88 3.58 24.42
CA ILE A 56 -9.91 2.56 24.26
C ILE A 56 -9.24 1.21 23.98
N ASP A 57 -9.55 0.22 24.81
CA ASP A 57 -9.12 -1.17 24.59
C ASP A 57 -9.77 -1.72 23.31
N GLU A 58 -8.98 -1.76 22.23
CA GLU A 58 -9.42 -2.21 20.91
C GLU A 58 -9.99 -3.63 20.90
N LYS A 59 -9.47 -4.53 21.74
CA LYS A 59 -9.94 -5.93 21.77
C LYS A 59 -11.32 -6.02 22.40
N LYS A 60 -11.56 -5.26 23.48
CA LYS A 60 -12.89 -5.15 24.09
C LYS A 60 -13.89 -4.52 23.13
N LEU A 61 -13.49 -3.48 22.41
CA LEU A 61 -14.33 -2.82 21.40
C LEU A 61 -14.76 -3.80 20.29
N ILE A 62 -13.81 -4.50 19.68
CA ILE A 62 -14.13 -5.49 18.63
C ILE A 62 -14.99 -6.63 19.18
N ARG A 63 -14.71 -7.12 20.39
CA ARG A 63 -15.54 -8.18 21.01
C ARG A 63 -16.97 -7.70 21.25
N LYS A 64 -17.16 -6.45 21.66
CA LYS A 64 -18.48 -5.82 21.82
C LYS A 64 -19.23 -5.78 20.49
N ILE A 65 -18.57 -5.36 19.41
CA ILE A 65 -19.16 -5.37 18.05
C ILE A 65 -19.48 -6.81 17.61
N ASP A 66 -18.55 -7.76 17.82
CA ASP A 66 -18.73 -9.16 17.44
C ASP A 66 -20.02 -9.71 18.06
N TRP A 67 -20.26 -9.49 19.35
CA TRP A 67 -21.47 -9.94 20.05
C TRP A 67 -22.75 -9.21 19.64
N SER A 68 -22.66 -7.97 19.14
CA SER A 68 -23.83 -7.21 18.69
C SER A 68 -24.22 -7.48 17.24
N ILE A 69 -23.25 -7.73 16.35
CA ILE A 69 -23.48 -7.82 14.90
C ILE A 69 -23.48 -9.27 14.42
N VAL A 70 -22.46 -10.05 14.75
CA VAL A 70 -22.22 -11.38 14.14
C VAL A 70 -23.35 -12.38 14.40
N PRO A 71 -23.94 -12.48 15.62
CA PRO A 71 -25.07 -13.39 15.86
C PRO A 71 -26.28 -13.12 14.96
N VAL A 72 -26.59 -11.85 14.68
CA VAL A 72 -27.72 -11.47 13.82
C VAL A 72 -27.43 -11.84 12.37
N LEU A 73 -26.21 -11.60 11.88
CA LEU A 73 -25.79 -12.02 10.54
C LEU A 73 -25.80 -13.54 10.39
N MET A 74 -25.32 -14.26 11.40
CA MET A 74 -25.33 -15.72 11.44
C MET A 74 -26.76 -16.27 11.45
N ALA A 75 -27.67 -15.68 12.24
CA ALA A 75 -29.07 -16.07 12.27
C ALA A 75 -29.76 -15.86 10.92
N ALA A 76 -29.53 -14.71 10.27
CA ALA A 76 -30.08 -14.43 8.95
C ALA A 76 -29.60 -15.44 7.89
N TYR A 77 -28.30 -15.75 7.86
CA TYR A 77 -27.74 -16.71 6.91
C TYR A 77 -28.13 -18.17 7.21
N PHE A 78 -28.21 -18.53 8.50
CA PHE A 78 -28.72 -19.81 8.97
C PHE A 78 -30.15 -20.06 8.46
N LEU A 79 -31.04 -19.08 8.65
CA LEU A 79 -32.42 -19.17 8.18
C LEU A 79 -32.49 -19.30 6.66
N GLN A 80 -31.64 -18.59 5.94
CA GLN A 80 -31.60 -18.63 4.48
C GLN A 80 -31.29 -20.03 3.94
N PHE A 81 -30.49 -20.78 4.67
CA PHE A 81 -30.19 -22.17 4.31
C PHE A 81 -31.29 -23.11 4.76
N LEU A 82 -31.78 -22.94 5.98
CA LEU A 82 -32.88 -23.73 6.53
C LEU A 82 -34.07 -23.77 5.56
N ASP A 83 -34.38 -22.63 4.95
CA ASP A 83 -35.49 -22.45 4.02
C ASP A 83 -35.28 -23.05 2.63
N LYS A 84 -34.03 -23.34 2.26
CA LYS A 84 -33.74 -24.16 1.07
C LYS A 84 -33.93 -25.63 1.39
N VAL A 85 -33.43 -26.09 2.53
CA VAL A 85 -33.47 -27.51 2.92
C VAL A 85 -34.85 -27.95 3.41
N VAL A 86 -35.69 -27.02 3.88
CA VAL A 86 -37.09 -27.31 4.27
C VAL A 86 -37.87 -27.95 3.11
N TYR A 87 -37.58 -27.58 1.86
CA TYR A 87 -38.22 -28.15 0.66
C TYR A 87 -37.91 -29.64 0.48
N ASN A 88 -36.66 -30.04 0.77
CA ASN A 88 -36.21 -31.44 0.80
C ASN A 88 -36.89 -32.23 1.91
N TYR A 89 -36.94 -31.70 3.13
CA TYR A 89 -37.63 -32.36 4.25
C TYR A 89 -39.15 -32.49 4.01
N ALA A 90 -39.80 -31.45 3.47
CA ALA A 90 -41.21 -31.47 3.13
C ALA A 90 -41.54 -32.59 2.12
N ASN A 91 -40.64 -32.87 1.18
CA ASN A 91 -40.80 -33.97 0.24
C ASN A 91 -40.86 -35.34 0.94
N VAL A 92 -39.96 -35.56 1.91
CA VAL A 92 -39.89 -36.81 2.69
C VAL A 92 -41.17 -37.04 3.51
N MET A 93 -41.82 -35.95 3.93
CA MET A 93 -43.11 -35.92 4.65
C MET A 93 -44.34 -36.08 3.75
N GLY A 94 -44.18 -36.22 2.43
CA GLY A 94 -45.31 -36.51 1.52
C GLY A 94 -45.89 -35.31 0.79
N MET A 95 -45.25 -34.13 0.83
CA MET A 95 -45.73 -32.91 0.16
C MET A 95 -46.12 -33.13 -1.31
N GLN A 96 -45.35 -33.89 -2.10
CA GLN A 96 -45.68 -34.16 -3.50
C GLN A 96 -47.04 -34.85 -3.69
N ARG A 97 -47.42 -35.74 -2.76
CA ARG A 97 -48.71 -36.44 -2.79
C ARG A 97 -49.84 -35.48 -2.43
N ASP A 98 -49.65 -34.69 -1.38
CA ASP A 98 -50.67 -33.76 -0.87
C ASP A 98 -51.07 -32.69 -1.89
N ILE A 99 -50.12 -32.18 -2.67
CA ILE A 99 -50.35 -31.14 -3.69
C ILE A 99 -50.41 -31.69 -5.12
N LYS A 100 -50.49 -33.02 -5.27
CA LYS A 100 -50.63 -33.73 -6.57
C LYS A 100 -49.56 -33.34 -7.59
N MET A 101 -48.30 -33.35 -7.17
CA MET A 101 -47.15 -33.15 -8.07
C MET A 101 -46.89 -34.39 -8.93
N HIS A 102 -46.69 -34.16 -10.23
CA HIS A 102 -46.39 -35.19 -11.22
C HIS A 102 -45.10 -34.89 -11.99
N GLY A 103 -44.42 -35.96 -12.44
CA GLY A 103 -43.19 -35.86 -13.21
C GLY A 103 -42.14 -34.99 -12.52
N ASN A 104 -41.59 -34.02 -13.26
CA ASN A 104 -40.50 -33.16 -12.78
C ASN A 104 -40.96 -31.89 -12.05
N GLN A 105 -42.24 -31.77 -11.67
CA GLN A 105 -42.76 -30.56 -11.04
C GLN A 105 -42.05 -30.20 -9.72
N PHE A 106 -41.58 -31.20 -8.96
CA PHE A 106 -40.77 -30.99 -7.77
C PHE A 106 -39.39 -30.39 -8.11
N SER A 107 -38.69 -30.95 -9.11
CA SER A 107 -37.43 -30.42 -9.62
C SER A 107 -37.58 -28.98 -10.14
N TRP A 108 -38.69 -28.70 -10.82
CA TRP A 108 -39.04 -27.35 -11.28
C TRP A 108 -39.29 -26.37 -10.12
N GLY A 109 -39.85 -26.82 -8.99
CA GLY A 109 -39.98 -25.97 -7.80
C GLY A 109 -38.63 -25.52 -7.23
N ALA A 110 -37.62 -26.41 -7.20
CA ALA A 110 -36.26 -26.04 -6.83
C ALA A 110 -35.58 -25.16 -7.89
N THR A 111 -35.81 -25.43 -9.17
CA THR A 111 -35.24 -24.68 -10.30
C THR A 111 -35.81 -23.25 -10.39
N GLY A 112 -37.13 -23.10 -10.25
CA GLY A 112 -37.82 -21.81 -10.31
C GLY A 112 -37.38 -20.84 -9.22
N PHE A 113 -37.03 -21.37 -8.04
CA PHE A 113 -36.39 -20.58 -6.97
C PHE A 113 -35.09 -19.93 -7.46
N PHE A 114 -34.15 -20.71 -8.01
CA PHE A 114 -32.86 -20.18 -8.44
C PHE A 114 -32.94 -19.32 -9.71
N LEU A 115 -33.92 -19.58 -10.58
CA LEU A 115 -34.20 -18.73 -11.74
C LEU A 115 -34.67 -17.33 -11.30
N ALA A 116 -35.62 -17.27 -10.36
CA ALA A 116 -36.07 -16.00 -9.80
C ALA A 116 -34.98 -15.31 -8.97
N TYR A 117 -34.17 -16.08 -8.23
CA TYR A 117 -33.00 -15.59 -7.50
C TYR A 117 -32.03 -14.87 -8.43
N ALA A 118 -31.64 -15.50 -9.54
CA ALA A 118 -30.70 -14.94 -10.51
C ALA A 118 -31.24 -13.66 -11.17
N LEU A 119 -32.54 -13.64 -11.53
CA LEU A 119 -33.17 -12.47 -12.15
C LEU A 119 -33.30 -11.30 -11.15
N ALA A 120 -33.62 -11.59 -9.89
CA ALA A 120 -33.79 -10.58 -8.86
C ALA A 120 -32.46 -10.04 -8.30
N GLU A 121 -31.34 -10.72 -8.53
CA GLU A 121 -30.02 -10.33 -8.01
C GLU A 121 -29.62 -8.91 -8.50
N LEU A 122 -29.89 -8.59 -9.77
CA LEU A 122 -29.61 -7.26 -10.35
C LEU A 122 -30.45 -6.13 -9.71
N PRO A 123 -31.80 -6.18 -9.72
CA PRO A 123 -32.61 -5.11 -9.12
C PRO A 123 -32.36 -5.00 -7.61
N GLN A 124 -32.17 -6.12 -6.89
CA GLN A 124 -31.86 -6.09 -5.45
C GLN A 124 -30.49 -5.48 -5.17
N SER A 125 -29.49 -5.73 -6.02
CA SER A 125 -28.17 -5.08 -5.93
C SER A 125 -28.24 -3.56 -6.12
N ILE A 126 -29.18 -3.06 -6.92
CA ILE A 126 -29.45 -1.63 -7.06
C ILE A 126 -30.13 -1.07 -5.80
N LEU A 127 -31.09 -1.82 -5.22
CA LEU A 127 -31.81 -1.40 -4.02
C LEU A 127 -30.88 -1.21 -2.81
N ILE A 128 -29.96 -2.15 -2.55
CA ILE A 128 -28.99 -2.03 -1.44
C ILE A 128 -27.96 -0.92 -1.63
N GLN A 129 -27.78 -0.41 -2.85
CA GLN A 129 -26.94 0.75 -3.12
C GLN A 129 -27.69 2.06 -2.92
N LYS A 130 -29.01 2.08 -3.13
CA LYS A 130 -29.85 3.28 -2.99
C LYS A 130 -30.40 3.49 -1.57
N PHE A 131 -30.66 2.41 -0.85
CA PHE A 131 -31.31 2.44 0.46
C PHE A 131 -30.41 1.80 1.54
N PRO A 132 -30.64 2.11 2.83
CA PRO A 132 -29.88 1.51 3.92
C PRO A 132 -29.93 -0.03 3.89
N VAL A 133 -28.75 -0.66 3.89
CA VAL A 133 -28.58 -2.11 3.66
C VAL A 133 -29.41 -2.95 4.63
N THR A 134 -29.44 -2.59 5.92
CA THR A 134 -30.17 -3.33 6.96
C THR A 134 -31.68 -3.24 6.79
N LYS A 135 -32.21 -2.14 6.25
CA LYS A 135 -33.63 -1.96 5.95
C LYS A 135 -34.07 -2.78 4.76
N VAL A 136 -33.29 -2.75 3.68
CA VAL A 136 -33.56 -3.57 2.49
C VAL A 136 -33.47 -5.06 2.84
N LEU A 137 -32.46 -5.46 3.59
CA LEU A 137 -32.32 -6.85 4.04
C LEU A 137 -33.48 -7.26 4.96
N GLY A 138 -33.82 -6.44 5.96
CA GLY A 138 -34.95 -6.70 6.87
C GLY A 138 -36.29 -6.80 6.15
N ALA A 139 -36.58 -5.90 5.19
CA ALA A 139 -37.78 -5.98 4.35
C ALA A 139 -37.85 -7.29 3.57
N ASN A 140 -36.74 -7.69 2.95
CA ASN A 140 -36.68 -8.93 2.17
C ASN A 140 -36.87 -10.17 3.06
N ILE A 141 -36.23 -10.24 4.23
CA ILE A 141 -36.42 -11.36 5.18
C ILE A 141 -37.88 -11.41 5.67
N LEU A 142 -38.52 -10.25 5.89
CA LEU A 142 -39.94 -10.20 6.26
C LEU A 142 -40.84 -10.72 5.14
N CYS A 143 -40.67 -10.23 3.91
CA CYS A 143 -41.45 -10.68 2.76
C CYS A 143 -41.25 -12.17 2.49
N TRP A 144 -40.02 -12.65 2.58
CA TRP A 144 -39.68 -14.07 2.52
C TRP A 144 -40.40 -14.86 3.62
N GLY A 145 -40.31 -14.46 4.89
CA GLY A 145 -41.00 -15.13 6.00
C GLY A 145 -42.52 -15.24 5.79
N ILE A 146 -43.15 -14.17 5.28
CA ILE A 146 -44.58 -14.15 4.92
C ILE A 146 -44.89 -15.17 3.81
N VAL A 147 -44.07 -15.22 2.75
CA VAL A 147 -44.25 -16.20 1.67
C VAL A 147 -44.04 -17.63 2.19
N LEU A 148 -43.12 -17.85 3.13
CA LEU A 148 -42.89 -19.16 3.73
C LEU A 148 -44.11 -19.62 4.53
N CYS A 149 -44.69 -18.74 5.36
CA CYS A 149 -45.97 -19.00 6.04
C CYS A 149 -47.09 -19.28 5.03
N GLY A 150 -47.18 -18.51 3.95
CA GLY A 150 -48.15 -18.73 2.87
C GLY A 150 -47.95 -20.05 2.12
N THR A 151 -46.71 -20.56 2.06
CA THR A 151 -46.40 -21.85 1.43
C THR A 151 -47.10 -23.01 2.16
N ALA A 152 -47.33 -22.87 3.48
CA ALA A 152 -48.11 -23.83 4.25
C ALA A 152 -49.58 -23.92 3.83
N ALA A 153 -50.12 -22.96 3.06
CA ALA A 153 -51.49 -22.95 2.54
C ALA A 153 -51.61 -23.45 1.09
N VAL A 154 -50.49 -23.73 0.42
CA VAL A 154 -50.46 -24.15 -0.99
C VAL A 154 -51.19 -25.48 -1.20
N GLN A 155 -51.96 -25.57 -2.28
CA GLN A 155 -52.73 -26.78 -2.64
C GLN A 155 -52.38 -27.32 -4.04
N THR A 156 -51.75 -26.52 -4.90
CA THR A 156 -51.43 -26.92 -6.29
C THR A 156 -49.93 -26.80 -6.61
N PRO A 157 -49.43 -27.55 -7.61
CA PRO A 157 -48.03 -27.46 -8.03
C PRO A 157 -47.65 -26.07 -8.55
N SER A 158 -48.57 -25.39 -9.25
CA SER A 158 -48.33 -24.03 -9.77
C SER A 158 -48.23 -23.00 -8.67
N GLN A 159 -49.06 -23.10 -7.61
CA GLN A 159 -48.94 -22.27 -6.42
C GLN A 159 -47.62 -22.49 -5.70
N MET A 160 -47.15 -23.75 -5.61
CA MET A 160 -45.85 -24.07 -5.04
C MET A 160 -44.72 -23.44 -5.86
N LEU A 161 -44.77 -23.55 -7.19
CA LEU A 161 -43.78 -22.93 -8.08
C LEU A 161 -43.74 -21.40 -7.90
N ALA A 162 -44.91 -20.74 -7.83
CA ALA A 162 -45.00 -19.30 -7.60
C ALA A 162 -44.42 -18.90 -6.24
N ALA A 163 -44.74 -19.63 -5.16
CA ALA A 163 -44.17 -19.40 -3.84
C ALA A 163 -42.64 -19.54 -3.86
N ARG A 164 -42.12 -20.59 -4.52
CA ARG A 164 -40.67 -20.80 -4.69
C ARG A 164 -40.00 -19.68 -5.49
N ALA A 165 -40.63 -19.18 -6.55
CA ALA A 165 -40.11 -18.06 -7.32
C ALA A 165 -40.05 -16.77 -6.50
N LEU A 166 -41.12 -16.44 -5.75
CA LEU A 166 -41.14 -15.28 -4.86
C LEU A 166 -40.06 -15.36 -3.77
N LEU A 167 -39.89 -16.53 -3.16
CA LEU A 167 -38.80 -16.79 -2.20
C LEU A 167 -37.43 -16.53 -2.83
N GLY A 168 -37.20 -17.04 -4.04
CA GLY A 168 -35.97 -16.79 -4.78
C GLY A 168 -35.70 -15.30 -4.99
N ALA A 169 -36.73 -14.54 -5.36
CA ALA A 169 -36.61 -13.11 -5.60
C ALA A 169 -36.29 -12.28 -4.34
N PHE A 170 -36.83 -12.65 -3.18
CA PHE A 170 -36.55 -11.98 -1.90
C PHE A 170 -35.21 -12.41 -1.29
N GLU A 171 -34.79 -13.66 -1.50
CA GLU A 171 -33.53 -14.17 -0.93
C GLU A 171 -32.26 -13.73 -1.70
N SER A 172 -32.37 -13.14 -2.89
CA SER A 172 -31.20 -12.83 -3.73
C SER A 172 -30.25 -11.78 -3.13
N VAL A 173 -30.75 -10.92 -2.24
CA VAL A 173 -29.99 -9.79 -1.68
C VAL A 173 -29.10 -10.15 -0.49
N ILE A 174 -29.37 -11.27 0.18
CA ILE A 174 -28.83 -11.53 1.52
C ILE A 174 -27.31 -11.64 1.54
N THR A 175 -26.71 -12.37 0.59
CA THR A 175 -25.25 -12.55 0.56
C THR A 175 -24.51 -11.23 0.35
N PRO A 176 -24.83 -10.40 -0.67
CA PRO A 176 -24.17 -9.10 -0.82
C PRO A 176 -24.47 -8.16 0.36
N ALA A 177 -25.68 -8.18 0.94
CA ALA A 177 -26.01 -7.36 2.09
C ALA A 177 -25.17 -7.72 3.33
N LEU A 178 -25.01 -9.01 3.67
CA LEU A 178 -24.17 -9.44 4.79
C LEU A 178 -22.70 -9.10 4.58
N VAL A 179 -22.20 -9.20 3.34
CA VAL A 179 -20.83 -8.79 2.99
C VAL A 179 -20.63 -7.28 3.18
N MET A 180 -21.58 -6.47 2.74
CA MET A 180 -21.54 -5.01 2.91
C MET A 180 -21.61 -4.61 4.38
N ILE A 181 -22.52 -5.21 5.16
CA ILE A 181 -22.61 -4.96 6.61
C ILE A 181 -21.29 -5.35 7.27
N THR A 182 -20.75 -6.54 7.03
CA THR A 182 -19.46 -6.94 7.63
C THR A 182 -18.34 -5.96 7.26
N SER A 183 -18.27 -5.52 6.00
CA SER A 183 -17.23 -4.59 5.55
C SER A 183 -17.39 -3.17 6.15
N ALA A 184 -18.60 -2.79 6.58
CA ALA A 184 -18.85 -1.51 7.24
C ALA A 184 -18.39 -1.46 8.70
N TRP A 185 -18.13 -2.61 9.33
CA TRP A 185 -17.81 -2.71 10.76
C TRP A 185 -16.41 -3.24 11.06
N TYR A 186 -15.74 -3.89 10.10
CA TYR A 186 -14.46 -4.58 10.31
C TYR A 186 -13.42 -4.19 9.25
N LYS A 187 -12.13 -4.23 9.63
CA LYS A 187 -11.01 -4.13 8.68
C LYS A 187 -10.97 -5.34 7.74
N ARG A 188 -10.30 -5.22 6.58
CA ARG A 188 -10.21 -6.30 5.57
C ARG A 188 -9.67 -7.63 6.13
N ASN A 189 -8.68 -7.57 7.01
CA ASN A 189 -8.09 -8.74 7.66
C ASN A 189 -8.99 -9.34 8.77
N GLU A 190 -9.85 -8.53 9.38
CA GLU A 190 -10.77 -8.91 10.45
C GLU A 190 -12.07 -9.50 9.90
N ALA A 191 -12.52 -9.05 8.72
CA ALA A 191 -13.77 -9.48 8.08
C ALA A 191 -13.75 -10.96 7.65
N ALA A 192 -12.62 -11.47 7.17
CA ALA A 192 -12.50 -12.85 6.66
C ALA A 192 -12.92 -13.95 7.66
N PRO A 193 -12.45 -13.97 8.93
CA PRO A 193 -12.92 -14.95 9.91
C PRO A 193 -14.41 -14.77 10.28
N ARG A 194 -14.97 -13.55 10.22
CA ARG A 194 -16.40 -13.32 10.47
C ARG A 194 -17.26 -13.85 9.33
N PHE A 195 -16.79 -13.74 8.09
CA PHE A 195 -17.41 -14.45 6.96
C PHE A 195 -17.50 -15.94 7.24
N GLY A 196 -16.42 -16.59 7.67
CA GLY A 196 -16.45 -18.02 8.04
C GLY A 196 -17.46 -18.34 9.15
N LEU A 197 -17.57 -17.46 10.16
CA LEU A 197 -18.50 -17.62 11.29
C LEU A 197 -19.97 -17.59 10.84
N TRP A 198 -20.44 -16.53 10.18
CA TRP A 198 -21.84 -16.48 9.78
C TRP A 198 -22.15 -17.45 8.62
N TYR A 199 -21.17 -17.77 7.76
CA TYR A 199 -21.33 -18.76 6.70
C TYR A 199 -21.47 -20.19 7.24
N SER A 200 -20.95 -20.47 8.45
CA SER A 200 -21.18 -21.75 9.14
C SER A 200 -22.66 -22.02 9.46
N GLY A 201 -23.52 -20.99 9.35
CA GLY A 201 -24.98 -21.11 9.42
C GLY A 201 -25.57 -22.16 8.48
N LEU A 202 -24.89 -22.48 7.35
CA LEU A 202 -25.28 -23.58 6.46
C LEU A 202 -25.39 -24.92 7.21
N GLY A 203 -24.32 -25.29 7.93
CA GLY A 203 -24.31 -26.57 8.64
C GLY A 203 -25.27 -26.59 9.83
N LEU A 204 -25.40 -25.47 10.55
CA LEU A 204 -26.39 -25.32 11.61
C LEU A 204 -27.81 -25.48 11.08
N GLY A 205 -28.11 -24.93 9.90
CA GLY A 205 -29.40 -25.06 9.21
C GLY A 205 -29.74 -26.51 8.89
N GLN A 206 -28.75 -27.32 8.52
CA GLN A 206 -28.96 -28.74 8.25
C GLN A 206 -29.26 -29.54 9.52
N ILE A 207 -28.53 -29.27 10.62
CA ILE A 207 -28.70 -29.92 11.92
C ILE A 207 -30.08 -29.57 12.50
N ILE A 208 -30.37 -28.28 12.64
CA ILE A 208 -31.62 -27.81 13.24
C ILE A 208 -32.81 -28.14 12.33
N GLY A 209 -32.66 -28.02 11.01
CA GLY A 209 -33.70 -28.41 10.06
C GLY A 209 -34.06 -29.89 10.13
N GLY A 210 -33.07 -30.77 10.34
CA GLY A 210 -33.31 -32.20 10.58
C GLY A 210 -34.09 -32.43 11.88
N ALA A 211 -33.76 -31.71 12.95
CA ALA A 211 -34.46 -31.78 14.23
C ALA A 211 -35.91 -31.25 14.15
N ILE A 212 -36.12 -30.10 13.49
CA ILE A 212 -37.47 -29.54 13.24
C ILE A 212 -38.28 -30.51 12.39
N SER A 213 -37.67 -31.09 11.35
CA SER A 213 -38.32 -32.08 10.49
C SER A 213 -38.72 -33.34 11.26
N PHE A 214 -37.87 -33.82 12.16
CA PHE A 214 -38.20 -34.94 13.04
C PHE A 214 -39.38 -34.59 13.97
N ALA A 215 -39.35 -33.42 14.60
CA ALA A 215 -40.42 -32.97 15.50
C ALA A 215 -41.76 -32.81 14.77
N ALA A 216 -41.76 -32.18 13.59
CA ALA A 216 -42.96 -31.96 12.78
C ALA A 216 -43.61 -33.28 12.30
N GLN A 217 -42.83 -34.35 12.13
CA GLN A 217 -43.33 -35.68 11.76
C GLN A 217 -44.00 -36.44 12.90
N HIS A 218 -43.82 -36.04 14.16
CA HIS A 218 -44.45 -36.67 15.33
C HIS A 218 -45.72 -35.94 15.80
N HIS A 219 -46.14 -34.89 15.10
CA HIS A 219 -47.37 -34.18 15.39
C HIS A 219 -48.61 -35.03 15.02
N GLN A 220 -49.61 -35.06 15.92
CA GLN A 220 -50.85 -35.83 15.75
C GLN A 220 -52.10 -34.96 15.46
N GLY A 221 -51.93 -33.73 14.98
CA GLY A 221 -53.06 -32.86 14.62
C GLY A 221 -53.46 -32.93 13.14
N SER A 222 -54.44 -32.11 12.76
CA SER A 222 -55.07 -32.10 11.44
C SER A 222 -54.21 -31.49 10.33
N LEU A 223 -53.20 -30.70 10.68
CA LEU A 223 -52.27 -30.09 9.72
C LEU A 223 -51.12 -31.05 9.39
N ALA A 224 -50.86 -31.25 8.10
CA ALA A 224 -49.75 -32.05 7.63
C ALA A 224 -48.41 -31.51 8.15
N GLY A 225 -47.51 -32.40 8.59
CA GLY A 225 -46.24 -32.02 9.24
C GLY A 225 -45.38 -31.05 8.42
N TRP A 226 -45.37 -31.18 7.08
CA TRP A 226 -44.61 -30.25 6.23
C TRP A 226 -45.18 -28.83 6.26
N ARG A 227 -46.52 -28.67 6.35
CA ARG A 227 -47.16 -27.35 6.47
C ARG A 227 -46.80 -26.68 7.78
N ILE A 228 -46.76 -27.44 8.87
CA ILE A 228 -46.32 -26.95 10.19
C ILE A 228 -44.88 -26.46 10.11
N MET A 229 -44.00 -27.24 9.47
CA MET A 229 -42.60 -26.88 9.33
C MET A 229 -42.40 -25.55 8.57
N PHE A 230 -43.07 -25.34 7.43
CA PHE A 230 -43.02 -24.06 6.70
C PHE A 230 -43.58 -22.90 7.54
N LEU A 231 -44.68 -23.11 8.26
CA LEU A 231 -45.28 -22.08 9.12
C LEU A 231 -44.36 -21.68 10.28
N SER A 232 -43.81 -22.66 11.00
CA SER A 232 -42.94 -22.41 12.16
C SER A 232 -41.67 -21.65 11.76
N ILE A 233 -41.03 -22.08 10.67
CA ILE A 233 -39.81 -21.42 10.17
C ILE A 233 -40.13 -20.01 9.66
N GLY A 234 -41.27 -19.83 8.97
CA GLY A 234 -41.69 -18.53 8.45
C GLY A 234 -41.95 -17.50 9.56
N ILE A 235 -42.53 -17.93 10.68
CA ILE A 235 -42.71 -17.07 11.86
C ILE A 235 -41.36 -16.65 12.44
N VAL A 236 -40.39 -17.58 12.55
CA VAL A 236 -39.04 -17.27 13.02
C VAL A 236 -38.33 -16.29 12.08
N ASN A 237 -38.51 -16.43 10.77
CA ASN A 237 -38.00 -15.46 9.78
C ASN A 237 -38.55 -14.06 10.03
N CYS A 238 -39.86 -13.91 10.29
CA CYS A 238 -40.46 -12.62 10.59
C CYS A 238 -39.88 -11.98 11.87
N LEU A 239 -39.54 -12.78 12.89
CA LEU A 239 -38.89 -12.29 14.11
C LEU A 239 -37.46 -11.82 13.86
N ILE A 240 -36.67 -12.59 13.10
CA ILE A 240 -35.29 -12.20 12.75
C ILE A 240 -35.27 -11.02 11.78
N ALA A 241 -36.26 -10.88 10.90
CA ALA A 241 -36.41 -9.70 10.05
C ALA A 241 -36.47 -8.42 10.87
N ALA A 242 -37.17 -8.45 12.02
CA ALA A 242 -37.26 -7.33 12.93
C ALA A 242 -35.88 -7.03 13.58
N ALA A 243 -35.17 -8.06 14.05
CA ALA A 243 -33.82 -7.90 14.60
C ALA A 243 -32.83 -7.30 13.57
N VAL A 244 -32.89 -7.74 12.31
CA VAL A 244 -32.09 -7.18 11.21
C VAL A 244 -32.51 -5.74 10.88
N TRP A 245 -33.81 -5.44 10.94
CA TRP A 245 -34.32 -4.10 10.68
C TRP A 245 -33.79 -3.06 11.67
N TRP A 246 -33.63 -3.42 12.95
CA TRP A 246 -33.08 -2.52 13.97
C TRP A 246 -31.56 -2.57 14.09
N LEU A 247 -30.89 -3.45 13.33
CA LEU A 247 -29.44 -3.50 13.29
C LEU A 247 -28.88 -2.20 12.68
N PRO A 248 -27.92 -1.53 13.33
CA PRO A 248 -27.28 -0.33 12.77
C PRO A 248 -26.46 -0.71 11.53
N GLY A 249 -26.64 0.05 10.44
CA GLY A 249 -25.95 -0.21 9.17
C GLY A 249 -24.50 0.25 9.20
N THR A 250 -24.21 1.31 9.96
CA THR A 250 -22.88 1.89 10.11
C THR A 250 -22.53 2.08 11.60
N PRO A 251 -21.23 2.20 11.93
CA PRO A 251 -20.79 2.51 13.29
C PRO A 251 -21.36 3.81 13.86
N GLU A 252 -21.66 4.79 13.01
CA GLU A 252 -22.23 6.09 13.42
C GLU A 252 -23.65 5.94 13.98
N GLU A 253 -24.46 5.08 13.38
CA GLU A 253 -25.84 4.77 13.79
C GLU A 253 -25.92 3.92 15.08
N ALA A 254 -24.79 3.35 15.53
CA ALA A 254 -24.73 2.39 16.62
C ALA A 254 -25.17 3.02 17.96
N LYS A 255 -26.25 2.52 18.57
CA LYS A 255 -26.66 3.00 19.90
C LYS A 255 -25.93 2.33 21.06
N PHE A 256 -25.30 1.18 20.82
CA PHE A 256 -24.57 0.42 21.84
C PHE A 256 -23.12 0.88 22.03
N LEU A 257 -22.61 1.77 21.17
CA LEU A 257 -21.27 2.34 21.24
C LEU A 257 -21.29 3.73 21.89
N THR A 258 -20.31 4.01 22.75
CA THR A 258 -20.10 5.36 23.28
C THR A 258 -19.57 6.30 22.19
N PRO A 259 -19.70 7.63 22.33
CA PRO A 259 -19.15 8.58 21.35
C PRO A 259 -17.66 8.37 21.07
N ALA A 260 -16.86 8.09 22.11
CA ALA A 260 -15.43 7.81 21.98
C ALA A 260 -15.17 6.48 21.23
N GLU A 261 -15.94 5.43 21.50
CA GLU A 261 -15.84 4.15 20.77
C GLU A 261 -16.19 4.28 19.28
N LYS A 262 -17.15 5.16 18.94
CA LYS A 262 -17.51 5.44 17.54
C LYS A 262 -16.38 6.12 16.78
N GLU A 263 -15.76 7.14 17.38
CA GLU A 263 -14.63 7.86 16.79
C GLU A 263 -13.44 6.92 16.57
N ALA A 264 -13.13 6.06 17.55
CA ALA A 264 -12.07 5.06 17.42
C ALA A 264 -12.31 4.05 16.27
N ILE A 265 -13.55 3.58 16.08
CA ILE A 265 -13.89 2.71 14.94
C ILE A 265 -13.82 3.47 13.62
N ALA A 266 -14.33 4.70 13.56
CA ALA A 266 -14.31 5.51 12.34
C ALA A 266 -12.87 5.75 11.86
N GLN A 267 -11.97 6.11 12.79
CA GLN A 267 -10.54 6.25 12.53
C GLN A 267 -9.93 4.94 12.00
N ARG A 268 -10.17 3.82 12.71
CA ARG A 268 -9.66 2.50 12.32
C ARG A 268 -10.10 2.07 10.92
N LEU A 269 -11.35 2.31 10.57
CA LEU A 269 -11.89 1.95 9.27
C LEU A 269 -11.41 2.92 8.18
N HIS A 270 -11.19 4.20 8.50
CA HIS A 270 -10.62 5.17 7.57
C HIS A 270 -9.20 4.79 7.15
N ASP A 271 -8.35 4.41 8.12
CA ASP A 271 -6.97 4.01 7.87
C ASP A 271 -6.84 2.75 6.97
N ASP A 272 -7.81 1.83 7.02
CA ASP A 272 -7.84 0.61 6.18
C ASP A 272 -8.52 0.81 4.81
N HIS A 273 -9.55 1.66 4.75
CA HIS A 273 -10.33 1.91 3.54
C HIS A 273 -9.77 3.01 2.62
N GLY A 274 -8.81 3.83 3.09
CA GLY A 274 -8.18 4.91 2.32
C GLY A 274 -7.42 4.48 1.05
N GLY A 275 -7.22 3.17 0.83
CA GLY A 275 -6.48 2.61 -0.31
C GLY A 275 -7.33 2.13 -1.51
N VAL A 276 -8.61 2.49 -1.63
CA VAL A 276 -9.43 2.05 -2.78
C VAL A 276 -9.28 3.02 -3.94
N GLY A 277 -8.60 2.58 -5.01
CA GLY A 277 -8.49 3.34 -6.26
C GLY A 277 -9.86 3.80 -6.79
N THR A 278 -9.85 4.87 -7.59
CA THR A 278 -11.03 5.55 -8.13
C THR A 278 -12.16 4.60 -8.55
N LYS A 279 -13.37 4.80 -8.00
CA LYS A 279 -14.61 4.09 -8.34
C LYS A 279 -15.15 4.45 -9.74
N LYS A 280 -14.30 4.51 -10.77
CA LYS A 280 -14.71 4.75 -12.17
C LYS A 280 -14.86 3.41 -12.89
N LEU A 281 -16.03 3.17 -13.46
CA LEU A 281 -16.39 1.93 -14.15
C LEU A 281 -15.81 1.95 -15.57
N ARG A 282 -14.88 1.04 -15.88
CA ARG A 282 -14.24 0.95 -17.21
C ARG A 282 -14.80 -0.21 -18.01
N ILE A 283 -15.63 0.07 -19.02
CA ILE A 283 -16.29 -0.95 -19.86
C ILE A 283 -15.27 -1.90 -20.52
N ARG A 284 -14.13 -1.37 -21.00
CA ARG A 284 -13.04 -2.18 -21.57
C ARG A 284 -12.51 -3.24 -20.58
N SER A 285 -12.40 -2.89 -19.30
CA SER A 285 -11.97 -3.82 -18.25
C SER A 285 -12.99 -4.93 -17.98
N ILE A 286 -14.28 -4.69 -18.26
CA ILE A 286 -15.31 -5.74 -18.22
C ILE A 286 -15.03 -6.77 -19.31
N PHE A 287 -14.86 -6.33 -20.57
CA PHE A 287 -14.56 -7.23 -21.70
C PHE A 287 -13.25 -7.99 -21.51
N GLU A 288 -12.21 -7.36 -20.98
CA GLU A 288 -10.96 -8.04 -20.65
C GLU A 288 -11.15 -9.15 -19.61
N THR A 289 -12.03 -8.93 -18.63
CA THR A 289 -12.38 -9.95 -17.64
C THR A 289 -13.11 -11.12 -18.28
N PHE A 290 -14.00 -10.86 -19.25
CA PHE A 290 -14.70 -11.89 -20.03
C PHE A 290 -13.78 -12.68 -20.96
N LEU A 291 -12.69 -12.09 -21.46
CA LEU A 291 -11.75 -12.78 -22.36
C LEU A 291 -10.63 -13.51 -21.59
N ASP A 292 -10.51 -13.30 -20.28
CA ASP A 292 -9.52 -14.00 -19.46
C ASP A 292 -9.92 -15.46 -19.20
N LEU A 293 -9.06 -16.40 -19.62
CA LEU A 293 -9.19 -17.83 -19.35
C LEU A 293 -9.33 -18.15 -17.85
N GLN A 294 -8.69 -17.37 -16.97
CA GLN A 294 -8.85 -17.53 -15.52
C GLN A 294 -10.32 -17.41 -15.11
N THR A 295 -11.04 -16.43 -15.65
CA THR A 295 -12.44 -16.19 -15.34
C THR A 295 -13.28 -17.41 -15.67
N TRP A 296 -13.12 -17.98 -16.86
CA TRP A 296 -13.86 -19.16 -17.29
C TRP A 296 -13.49 -20.42 -16.51
N LEU A 297 -12.22 -20.61 -16.14
CA LEU A 297 -11.81 -21.71 -15.28
C LEU A 297 -12.43 -21.59 -13.87
N LEU A 298 -12.50 -20.39 -13.31
CA LEU A 298 -13.18 -20.14 -12.02
C LEU A 298 -14.69 -20.34 -12.12
N CYS A 299 -15.31 -19.93 -13.23
CA CYS A 299 -16.73 -20.14 -13.50
C CYS A 299 -17.06 -21.63 -13.64
N LEU A 300 -16.27 -22.36 -14.44
CA LEU A 300 -16.42 -23.80 -14.61
C LEU A 300 -16.22 -24.53 -13.29
N LEU A 301 -15.18 -24.17 -12.52
CA LEU A 301 -14.95 -24.75 -11.20
C LEU A 301 -16.10 -24.46 -10.23
N THR A 302 -16.70 -23.26 -10.30
CA THR A 302 -17.92 -22.92 -9.54
C THR A 302 -19.08 -23.82 -9.94
N ILE A 303 -19.33 -23.99 -11.24
CA ILE A 303 -20.44 -24.84 -11.72
C ILE A 303 -20.26 -26.29 -11.26
N LEU A 304 -19.07 -26.84 -11.44
CA LEU A 304 -18.77 -28.23 -11.11
C LEU A 304 -18.84 -28.50 -9.60
N THR A 305 -18.50 -27.53 -8.75
CA THR A 305 -18.61 -27.67 -7.28
C THR A 305 -20.04 -27.46 -6.76
N VAL A 306 -20.82 -26.61 -7.42
CA VAL A 306 -22.17 -26.26 -6.97
C VAL A 306 -23.21 -27.28 -7.42
N ILE A 307 -23.03 -27.95 -8.56
CA ILE A 307 -23.96 -29.02 -9.01
C ILE A 307 -24.15 -30.09 -7.92
N PRO A 308 -23.09 -30.68 -7.31
CA PRO A 308 -23.27 -31.59 -6.18
C PRO A 308 -23.93 -30.97 -4.94
N SER A 309 -23.81 -29.66 -4.73
CA SER A 309 -24.47 -28.97 -3.60
C SER A 309 -26.00 -28.98 -3.73
N GLY A 310 -26.54 -28.91 -4.94
CA GLY A 310 -27.99 -28.95 -5.13
C GLY A 310 -28.62 -30.32 -4.81
N LEU A 311 -27.82 -31.41 -4.83
CA LEU A 311 -28.23 -32.69 -4.22
C LEU A 311 -28.48 -32.53 -2.72
N ILE A 312 -27.55 -31.88 -2.02
CA ILE A 312 -27.59 -31.70 -0.57
C ILE A 312 -28.86 -30.93 -0.20
N THR A 313 -29.14 -29.84 -0.90
CA THR A 313 -30.28 -28.96 -0.57
C THR A 313 -31.63 -29.54 -0.97
N THR A 314 -31.74 -30.29 -2.07
CA THR A 314 -33.03 -30.68 -2.64
C THR A 314 -33.39 -32.16 -2.42
N TYR A 315 -32.39 -33.06 -2.33
CA TYR A 315 -32.63 -34.51 -2.40
C TYR A 315 -31.96 -35.36 -1.30
N SER A 316 -31.12 -34.79 -0.43
CA SER A 316 -30.35 -35.58 0.56
C SER A 316 -31.21 -36.44 1.49
N ALA A 317 -32.24 -35.89 2.12
CA ALA A 317 -33.11 -36.63 3.04
C ALA A 317 -34.00 -37.62 2.28
N PHE A 318 -34.40 -37.27 1.06
CA PHE A 318 -35.11 -38.17 0.16
C PHE A 318 -34.27 -39.40 -0.22
N LEU A 319 -32.99 -39.23 -0.56
CA LEU A 319 -32.09 -40.34 -0.86
C LEU A 319 -31.86 -41.24 0.35
N ILE A 320 -31.72 -40.68 1.55
CA ILE A 320 -31.59 -41.48 2.77
C ILE A 320 -32.85 -42.35 2.98
N LYS A 321 -34.04 -41.81 2.73
CA LYS A 321 -35.28 -42.59 2.78
C LYS A 321 -35.28 -43.72 1.73
N GLU A 322 -34.83 -43.45 0.51
CA GLU A 322 -34.70 -44.45 -0.58
C GLU A 322 -33.69 -45.58 -0.26
N PHE A 323 -32.77 -45.39 0.69
CA PHE A 323 -31.88 -46.45 1.19
C PHE A 323 -32.61 -47.46 2.11
N GLY A 324 -33.90 -47.25 2.38
CA GLY A 324 -34.72 -48.13 3.21
C GLY A 324 -34.75 -47.72 4.69
N TYR A 325 -34.62 -46.42 4.97
CA TYR A 325 -34.95 -45.81 6.27
C TYR A 325 -36.35 -45.18 6.21
N ASN A 326 -37.03 -45.05 7.34
CA ASN A 326 -38.30 -44.32 7.37
C ASN A 326 -38.08 -42.79 7.32
N SER A 327 -39.15 -42.02 7.09
CA SER A 327 -39.07 -40.56 6.92
C SER A 327 -38.46 -39.83 8.13
N SER A 328 -38.81 -40.24 9.35
CA SER A 328 -38.31 -39.63 10.59
C SER A 328 -36.82 -39.95 10.81
N GLN A 329 -36.42 -41.20 10.57
CA GLN A 329 -35.02 -41.63 10.61
C GLN A 329 -34.19 -40.89 9.57
N ALA A 330 -34.71 -40.72 8.35
CA ALA A 330 -34.01 -40.01 7.28
C ALA A 330 -33.72 -38.54 7.64
N ALA A 331 -34.63 -37.88 8.37
CA ALA A 331 -34.41 -36.51 8.87
C ALA A 331 -33.26 -36.45 9.90
N LEU A 332 -33.25 -37.34 10.90
CA LEU A 332 -32.20 -37.41 11.92
C LEU A 332 -30.84 -37.78 11.31
N LEU A 333 -30.83 -38.78 10.43
CA LEU A 333 -29.61 -39.24 9.76
C LEU A 333 -29.05 -38.19 8.80
N ASN A 334 -29.78 -37.14 8.44
CA ASN A 334 -29.24 -36.03 7.65
C ASN A 334 -28.53 -34.97 8.52
N MET A 335 -28.72 -34.94 9.84
CA MET A 335 -28.12 -33.94 10.73
C MET A 335 -26.58 -33.99 10.74
N PRO A 336 -25.90 -35.17 10.77
CA PRO A 336 -24.44 -35.22 10.78
C PRO A 336 -23.78 -34.58 9.55
N SER A 337 -24.48 -34.53 8.41
CA SER A 337 -24.04 -33.79 7.23
C SER A 337 -23.71 -32.32 7.54
N GLY A 338 -24.48 -31.68 8.43
CA GLY A 338 -24.23 -30.30 8.84
C GLY A 338 -22.96 -30.13 9.67
N ILE A 339 -22.60 -31.12 10.49
CA ILE A 339 -21.32 -31.13 11.23
C ILE A 339 -20.15 -31.20 10.24
N ILE A 340 -20.25 -32.08 9.24
CA ILE A 340 -19.24 -32.20 8.19
C ILE A 340 -19.09 -30.89 7.40
N THR A 341 -20.20 -30.24 7.05
CA THR A 341 -20.19 -28.92 6.41
C THR A 341 -19.43 -27.87 7.24
N ILE A 342 -19.68 -27.81 8.55
CA ILE A 342 -18.98 -26.87 9.46
C ILE A 342 -17.49 -27.18 9.52
N LEU A 343 -17.12 -28.45 9.71
CA LEU A 343 -15.72 -28.87 9.78
C LEU A 343 -14.97 -28.59 8.47
N ALA A 344 -15.60 -28.86 7.32
CA ALA A 344 -15.02 -28.59 6.01
C ALA A 344 -14.77 -27.09 5.80
N LEU A 345 -15.72 -26.22 6.18
CA LEU A 345 -15.60 -24.77 6.05
C LEU A 345 -14.56 -24.16 6.98
N LEU A 346 -14.52 -24.59 8.25
CA LEU A 346 -13.55 -24.10 9.22
C LEU A 346 -12.14 -24.55 8.84
N SER A 347 -11.95 -25.83 8.46
CA SER A 347 -10.65 -26.35 8.04
C SER A 347 -10.13 -25.66 6.79
N SER A 348 -10.97 -25.41 5.77
CA SER A 348 -10.54 -24.65 4.58
C SER A 348 -10.10 -23.23 4.90
N THR A 349 -10.81 -22.57 5.81
CA THR A 349 -10.49 -21.20 6.24
C THR A 349 -9.16 -21.16 6.98
N LEU A 350 -8.90 -22.13 7.87
CA LEU A 350 -7.65 -22.25 8.61
C LEU A 350 -6.46 -22.57 7.69
N ILE A 351 -6.61 -23.48 6.74
CA ILE A 351 -5.57 -23.86 5.78
C ILE A 351 -5.15 -22.65 4.94
N VAL A 352 -6.11 -21.88 4.42
CA VAL A 352 -5.80 -20.67 3.63
C VAL A 352 -5.12 -19.61 4.50
N ARG A 353 -5.52 -19.47 5.77
CA ARG A 353 -4.90 -18.53 6.72
C ARG A 353 -3.46 -18.91 7.08
N GLN A 354 -3.12 -20.19 7.07
CA GLN A 354 -1.75 -20.68 7.33
C GLN A 354 -0.81 -20.52 6.13
N GLY A 355 -1.28 -19.96 5.00
CA GLY A 355 -0.44 -19.70 3.82
C GLY A 355 -0.33 -20.88 2.85
N TYR A 356 -1.10 -21.95 3.05
CA TYR A 356 -1.16 -23.05 2.08
C TYR A 356 -1.78 -22.61 0.76
N GLN A 357 -1.32 -23.23 -0.33
CA GLN A 357 -1.77 -22.91 -1.68
C GLN A 357 -3.26 -23.28 -1.87
N ARG A 358 -4.08 -22.32 -2.31
CA ARG A 358 -5.54 -22.45 -2.40
C ARG A 358 -6.03 -23.63 -3.25
N TRP A 359 -5.31 -23.98 -4.31
CA TRP A 359 -5.68 -25.13 -5.17
C TRP A 359 -5.53 -26.47 -4.45
N VAL A 360 -4.55 -26.60 -3.53
CA VAL A 360 -4.38 -27.79 -2.69
C VAL A 360 -5.57 -27.92 -1.74
N ALA A 361 -5.98 -26.81 -1.11
CA ALA A 361 -7.13 -26.80 -0.23
C ALA A 361 -8.43 -27.21 -0.96
N ILE A 362 -8.61 -26.76 -2.22
CA ILE A 362 -9.73 -27.19 -3.06
C ILE A 362 -9.68 -28.70 -3.31
N ILE A 363 -8.54 -29.24 -3.76
CA ILE A 363 -8.42 -30.67 -4.06
C ILE A 363 -8.62 -31.53 -2.80
N MET A 364 -8.04 -31.12 -1.68
CA MET A 364 -8.18 -31.82 -0.39
C MET A 364 -9.64 -31.88 0.07
N ALA A 365 -10.46 -30.88 -0.23
CA ALA A 365 -11.89 -30.91 0.08
C ALA A 365 -12.71 -31.68 -1.00
N VAL A 366 -12.27 -31.68 -2.25
CA VAL A 366 -12.94 -32.41 -3.33
C VAL A 366 -12.69 -33.92 -3.25
N ILE A 367 -11.54 -34.39 -2.74
CA ILE A 367 -11.24 -35.83 -2.62
C ILE A 367 -12.30 -36.57 -1.76
N PRO A 368 -12.62 -36.16 -0.52
CA PRO A 368 -13.71 -36.74 0.25
C PRO A 368 -15.04 -36.70 -0.50
N THR A 369 -15.35 -35.58 -1.16
CA THR A 369 -16.56 -35.44 -1.97
C THR A 369 -16.63 -36.48 -3.08
N LEU A 370 -15.52 -36.73 -3.78
CA LEU A 370 -15.44 -37.72 -4.86
C LEU A 370 -15.66 -39.13 -4.33
N ILE A 371 -15.02 -39.48 -3.21
CA ILE A 371 -15.26 -40.75 -2.52
C ILE A 371 -16.76 -40.87 -2.15
N GLY A 372 -17.35 -39.80 -1.61
CA GLY A 372 -18.75 -39.76 -1.22
C GLY A 372 -19.71 -39.97 -2.39
N THR A 373 -19.49 -39.27 -3.50
CA THR A 373 -20.29 -39.43 -4.73
C THR A 373 -20.16 -40.84 -5.30
N CYS A 374 -18.96 -41.44 -5.31
CA CYS A 374 -18.75 -42.83 -5.72
C CYS A 374 -19.50 -43.83 -4.84
N LEU A 375 -19.46 -43.65 -3.50
CA LEU A 375 -20.19 -44.50 -2.56
C LEU A 375 -21.70 -44.45 -2.84
N VAL A 376 -22.29 -43.26 -2.99
CA VAL A 376 -23.73 -43.10 -3.28
C VAL A 376 -24.10 -43.66 -4.65
N SER A 377 -23.17 -43.66 -5.61
CA SER A 377 -23.43 -44.02 -7.00
C SER A 377 -23.33 -45.51 -7.27
N PHE A 378 -22.31 -46.18 -6.71
CA PHE A 378 -21.92 -47.54 -7.10
C PHE A 378 -22.12 -48.59 -6.01
N LEU A 379 -22.29 -48.20 -4.75
CA LEU A 379 -22.44 -49.16 -3.66
C LEU A 379 -23.82 -49.84 -3.72
N PRO A 380 -23.92 -51.17 -3.47
CA PRO A 380 -25.19 -51.86 -3.39
C PRO A 380 -26.12 -51.25 -2.33
N ARG A 381 -27.44 -51.26 -2.59
CA ARG A 381 -28.47 -50.76 -1.65
C ARG A 381 -28.47 -51.50 -0.30
N THR A 382 -27.88 -52.69 -0.24
CA THR A 382 -27.70 -53.48 0.99
C THR A 382 -26.73 -52.82 1.97
N SER A 383 -25.74 -52.07 1.47
CA SER A 383 -24.69 -51.44 2.28
C SER A 383 -25.11 -50.05 2.77
N LYS A 384 -26.19 -49.99 3.55
CA LYS A 384 -26.80 -48.72 4.02
C LYS A 384 -25.81 -47.78 4.71
N ALA A 385 -24.90 -48.31 5.54
CA ALA A 385 -23.89 -47.52 6.23
C ALA A 385 -22.94 -46.80 5.26
N GLY A 386 -22.46 -47.50 4.22
CA GLY A 386 -21.56 -46.91 3.22
C GLY A 386 -22.26 -45.86 2.34
N LEU A 387 -23.54 -46.07 2.01
CA LEU A 387 -24.35 -45.06 1.30
C LEU A 387 -24.54 -43.80 2.15
N LEU A 388 -24.76 -43.95 3.45
CA LEU A 388 -24.90 -42.85 4.39
C LEU A 388 -23.58 -42.08 4.59
N THR A 389 -22.46 -42.79 4.77
CA THR A 389 -21.12 -42.19 4.74
C THR A 389 -20.90 -41.42 3.44
N GLY A 390 -21.38 -41.94 2.32
CA GLY A 390 -21.34 -41.27 1.03
C GLY A 390 -22.01 -39.90 1.06
N ILE A 391 -23.25 -39.82 1.57
CA ILE A 391 -23.99 -38.55 1.73
C ILE A 391 -23.22 -37.56 2.62
N TYR A 392 -22.62 -38.02 3.73
CA TYR A 392 -21.84 -37.16 4.61
C TYR A 392 -20.61 -36.58 3.93
N LEU A 393 -19.85 -37.41 3.21
CA LEU A 393 -18.63 -36.97 2.54
C LEU A 393 -18.89 -35.99 1.38
N VAL A 394 -20.05 -36.07 0.71
CA VAL A 394 -20.44 -35.10 -0.33
C VAL A 394 -20.53 -33.67 0.21
N ASN A 395 -20.78 -33.47 1.51
CA ASN A 395 -20.89 -32.14 2.11
C ASN A 395 -19.56 -31.37 2.16
N PHE A 396 -18.42 -32.03 1.95
CA PHE A 396 -17.13 -31.32 1.80
C PHE A 396 -17.10 -30.37 0.59
N VAL A 397 -18.01 -30.54 -0.39
CA VAL A 397 -18.09 -29.71 -1.61
C VAL A 397 -18.42 -28.24 -1.35
N VAL A 398 -18.94 -27.92 -0.17
CA VAL A 398 -19.28 -26.54 0.24
C VAL A 398 -18.02 -25.69 0.44
N ALA A 399 -16.92 -26.28 0.91
CA ALA A 399 -15.69 -25.56 1.22
C ALA A 399 -14.94 -25.01 -0.03
N PRO A 400 -14.78 -25.77 -1.14
CA PRO A 400 -14.21 -25.26 -2.38
C PRO A 400 -14.83 -23.95 -2.89
N TYR A 401 -16.15 -23.80 -2.81
CA TYR A 401 -16.82 -22.58 -3.29
C TYR A 401 -16.40 -21.33 -2.51
N ALA A 402 -16.27 -21.44 -1.17
CA ALA A 402 -15.76 -20.34 -0.35
C ALA A 402 -14.32 -19.94 -0.73
N ILE A 403 -13.47 -20.91 -1.06
CA ILE A 403 -12.10 -20.65 -1.52
C ILE A 403 -12.11 -19.95 -2.89
N ILE A 404 -13.01 -20.34 -3.80
CA ILE A 404 -13.16 -19.73 -5.13
C ILE A 404 -13.54 -18.26 -5.01
N LEU A 405 -14.52 -17.91 -4.16
CA LEU A 405 -14.90 -16.52 -3.90
C LEU A 405 -13.75 -15.70 -3.31
N SER A 406 -13.01 -16.27 -2.37
CA SER A 406 -11.80 -15.63 -1.82
C SER A 406 -10.74 -15.40 -2.90
N ALA A 407 -10.51 -16.38 -3.77
CA ALA A 407 -9.56 -16.27 -4.88
C ALA A 407 -9.97 -15.19 -5.88
N ALA A 408 -11.24 -15.10 -6.24
CA ALA A 408 -11.78 -14.04 -7.09
C ALA A 408 -11.51 -12.65 -6.48
N GLY A 409 -11.74 -12.49 -5.18
CA GLY A 409 -11.52 -11.24 -4.47
C GLY A 409 -10.07 -10.73 -4.47
N SER A 410 -9.08 -11.63 -4.64
CA SER A 410 -7.65 -11.29 -4.65
C SER A 410 -6.98 -11.35 -6.03
N ASN A 411 -7.52 -12.12 -6.98
CA ASN A 411 -6.85 -12.39 -8.24
C ASN A 411 -7.27 -11.43 -9.36
N TYR A 412 -8.38 -10.70 -9.21
CA TYR A 412 -8.73 -9.61 -10.13
C TYR A 412 -8.13 -8.28 -9.63
N ARG A 413 -7.31 -7.65 -10.47
CA ARG A 413 -6.76 -6.31 -10.21
C ARG A 413 -7.66 -5.22 -10.78
N GLY A 414 -7.87 -4.17 -9.99
CA GLY A 414 -8.71 -3.01 -10.36
C GLY A 414 -10.18 -3.19 -9.97
N TYR A 415 -10.81 -2.07 -9.61
CA TYR A 415 -12.19 -2.03 -9.09
C TYR A 415 -13.21 -2.65 -10.07
N THR A 416 -13.18 -2.26 -11.35
CA THR A 416 -14.13 -2.77 -12.36
C THR A 416 -13.97 -4.26 -12.64
N ARG A 417 -12.73 -4.77 -12.78
CA ARG A 417 -12.50 -6.21 -13.03
C ARG A 417 -12.91 -7.06 -11.84
N LYS A 418 -12.65 -6.59 -10.62
CA LYS A 418 -13.07 -7.29 -9.40
C LYS A 418 -14.59 -7.42 -9.31
N ILE A 419 -15.33 -6.36 -9.64
CA ILE A 419 -16.80 -6.39 -9.70
C ILE A 419 -17.27 -7.33 -10.81
N ALA A 420 -16.77 -7.15 -12.04
CA ALA A 420 -17.17 -7.96 -13.18
C ALA A 420 -16.88 -9.46 -12.96
N GLY A 421 -15.67 -9.81 -12.51
CA GLY A 421 -15.28 -11.19 -12.25
C GLY A 421 -16.07 -11.84 -11.13
N SER A 422 -16.38 -11.09 -10.06
CA SER A 422 -17.23 -11.59 -8.97
C SER A 422 -18.67 -11.81 -9.43
N ALA A 423 -19.22 -10.92 -10.27
CA ALA A 423 -20.57 -11.03 -10.81
C ALA A 423 -20.72 -12.26 -11.73
N ILE A 424 -19.73 -12.55 -12.58
CA ILE A 424 -19.78 -13.73 -13.48
C ILE A 424 -19.69 -15.03 -12.66
N ILE A 425 -18.88 -15.05 -11.60
CA ILE A 425 -18.81 -16.20 -10.67
C ILE A 425 -20.13 -16.40 -9.93
N ALA A 426 -20.78 -15.31 -9.49
CA ALA A 426 -22.11 -15.38 -8.89
C ALA A 426 -23.17 -15.90 -9.88
N ALA A 427 -23.15 -15.44 -11.13
CA ALA A 427 -24.01 -15.97 -12.19
C ALA A 427 -23.79 -17.47 -12.42
N SER A 428 -22.53 -17.92 -12.38
CA SER A 428 -22.16 -19.34 -12.51
C SER A 428 -22.72 -20.19 -11.35
N PHE A 429 -22.72 -19.66 -10.13
CA PHE A 429 -23.35 -20.29 -8.98
C PHE A 429 -24.86 -20.47 -9.19
N SER A 430 -25.54 -19.44 -9.69
CA SER A 430 -26.98 -19.51 -10.00
C SER A 430 -27.29 -20.51 -11.11
N ILE A 431 -26.52 -20.52 -12.20
CA ILE A 431 -26.66 -21.48 -13.30
C ILE A 431 -26.53 -22.92 -12.79
N ALA A 432 -25.53 -23.19 -11.97
CA ALA A 432 -25.31 -24.53 -11.41
C ALA A 432 -26.46 -25.02 -10.54
N ASN A 433 -27.04 -24.13 -9.74
CA ASN A 433 -28.20 -24.44 -8.91
C ASN A 433 -29.52 -24.57 -9.72
N ILE A 434 -29.60 -23.98 -10.92
CA ILE A 434 -30.68 -24.23 -11.88
C ILE A 434 -30.53 -25.63 -12.50
N ILE A 435 -29.30 -26.01 -12.85
CA ILE A 435 -28.99 -27.32 -13.47
C ILE A 435 -29.17 -28.47 -12.47
N SER A 436 -28.72 -28.30 -11.22
CA SER A 436 -28.62 -29.40 -10.27
C SER A 436 -29.94 -30.17 -10.04
N PRO A 437 -31.08 -29.54 -9.69
CA PRO A 437 -32.33 -30.26 -9.48
C PRO A 437 -32.82 -30.98 -10.73
N GLN A 438 -32.48 -30.47 -11.91
CA GLN A 438 -32.83 -31.05 -13.20
C GLN A 438 -31.99 -32.28 -13.56
N THR A 439 -30.93 -32.59 -12.82
CA THR A 439 -30.25 -33.90 -12.96
C THR A 439 -31.11 -35.06 -12.44
N PHE A 440 -32.03 -34.78 -11.51
CA PHE A 440 -32.98 -35.76 -10.96
C PHE A 440 -34.31 -35.71 -11.71
N GLN A 441 -34.42 -36.56 -12.72
CA GLN A 441 -35.60 -36.68 -13.57
C GLN A 441 -36.49 -37.86 -13.15
N ASP A 442 -37.80 -37.69 -13.19
CA ASP A 442 -38.77 -38.71 -12.76
C ASP A 442 -38.69 -39.99 -13.61
N LYS A 443 -38.38 -39.86 -14.92
CA LYS A 443 -38.14 -41.00 -15.81
C LYS A 443 -37.03 -41.94 -15.32
N ASP A 444 -36.06 -41.42 -14.59
CA ASP A 444 -34.88 -42.15 -14.11
C ASP A 444 -35.07 -42.68 -12.67
N ARG A 445 -36.22 -42.40 -12.04
CA ARG A 445 -36.54 -42.79 -10.67
C ARG A 445 -36.50 -44.30 -10.46
N ARG A 446 -37.04 -45.08 -11.41
CA ARG A 446 -37.05 -46.56 -11.34
C ARG A 446 -35.64 -47.15 -11.37
N GLY A 447 -34.71 -46.49 -12.05
CA GLY A 447 -33.29 -46.84 -12.06
C GLY A 447 -32.52 -46.35 -10.82
N GLY A 448 -33.16 -45.68 -9.87
CA GLY A 448 -32.46 -45.07 -8.73
C GLY A 448 -31.65 -43.82 -9.09
N TYR A 449 -32.06 -43.09 -10.13
CA TYR A 449 -31.44 -41.83 -10.59
C TYR A 449 -29.97 -41.97 -11.01
N MET A 450 -29.62 -43.06 -11.72
CA MET A 450 -28.25 -43.29 -12.20
C MET A 450 -27.66 -42.12 -13.02
N PRO A 451 -28.40 -41.45 -13.93
CA PRO A 451 -27.86 -40.29 -14.63
C PRO A 451 -27.44 -39.15 -13.69
N ALA A 452 -28.22 -38.87 -12.65
CA ALA A 452 -27.88 -37.89 -11.63
C ALA A 452 -26.61 -38.29 -10.86
N LYS A 453 -26.53 -39.56 -10.46
CA LYS A 453 -25.37 -40.15 -9.77
C LYS A 453 -24.09 -40.07 -10.61
N TYR A 454 -24.15 -40.43 -11.89
CA TYR A 454 -23.02 -40.27 -12.81
C TYR A 454 -22.61 -38.81 -12.98
N THR A 455 -23.59 -37.91 -13.04
CA THR A 455 -23.32 -36.47 -13.11
C THR A 455 -22.57 -35.98 -11.88
N LEU A 456 -22.91 -36.45 -10.67
CA LEU A 456 -22.20 -36.10 -9.44
C LEU A 456 -20.73 -36.55 -9.47
N VAL A 457 -20.47 -37.79 -9.88
CA VAL A 457 -19.10 -38.33 -9.98
C VAL A 457 -18.30 -37.57 -11.05
N ALA A 458 -18.89 -37.39 -12.24
CA ALA A 458 -18.24 -36.72 -13.35
C ALA A 458 -17.91 -35.25 -13.04
N THR A 459 -18.84 -34.51 -12.43
CA THR A 459 -18.62 -33.11 -12.05
C THR A 459 -17.55 -32.97 -10.98
N THR A 460 -17.59 -33.82 -9.94
CA THR A 460 -16.60 -33.81 -8.85
C THR A 460 -15.21 -34.21 -9.33
N ALA A 461 -15.09 -35.21 -10.21
CA ALA A 461 -13.80 -35.58 -10.82
C ALA A 461 -13.26 -34.47 -11.71
N SER A 462 -14.13 -33.82 -12.50
CA SER A 462 -13.76 -32.69 -13.36
C SER A 462 -13.28 -31.48 -12.55
N CYS A 463 -13.77 -31.27 -11.32
CA CYS A 463 -13.24 -30.22 -10.43
C CYS A 463 -11.74 -30.36 -10.20
N ILE A 464 -11.23 -31.58 -10.03
CA ILE A 464 -9.80 -31.83 -9.79
C ILE A 464 -9.00 -31.43 -11.03
N VAL A 465 -9.46 -31.83 -12.22
CA VAL A 465 -8.82 -31.49 -13.50
C VAL A 465 -8.77 -29.97 -13.70
N VAL A 466 -9.89 -29.28 -13.47
CA VAL A 466 -9.99 -27.82 -13.63
C VAL A 466 -9.15 -27.08 -12.58
N ALA A 467 -9.10 -27.57 -11.34
CA ALA A 467 -8.25 -27.00 -10.28
C ALA A 467 -6.76 -27.13 -10.62
N VAL A 468 -6.34 -28.27 -11.19
CA VAL A 468 -4.97 -28.47 -11.69
C VAL A 468 -4.69 -27.56 -12.89
N ALA A 469 -5.62 -27.44 -13.84
CA ALA A 469 -5.49 -26.53 -14.98
C ALA A 469 -5.30 -25.07 -14.54
N LEU A 470 -6.06 -24.63 -13.52
CA LEU A 470 -5.91 -23.30 -12.93
C LEU A 470 -4.53 -23.12 -12.26
N ARG A 471 -4.01 -24.15 -11.59
CA ARG A 471 -2.65 -24.15 -11.03
C ARG A 471 -1.57 -24.08 -12.12
N LEU A 472 -1.74 -24.79 -13.23
CA LEU A 472 -0.81 -24.73 -14.37
C LEU A 472 -0.83 -23.34 -15.01
N LEU A 473 -2.02 -22.75 -15.19
CA LEU A 473 -2.17 -21.39 -15.69
C LEU A 473 -1.47 -20.37 -14.78
N TYR A 474 -1.68 -20.44 -13.46
CA TYR A 474 -1.02 -19.55 -12.51
C TYR A 474 0.48 -19.79 -12.43
N GLY A 475 0.93 -21.05 -12.52
CA GLY A 475 2.35 -21.37 -12.60
C GLY A 475 3.02 -20.76 -13.82
N TYR A 476 2.38 -20.87 -14.98
CA TYR A 476 2.85 -20.26 -16.22
C TYR A 476 2.87 -18.73 -16.14
N ARG A 477 1.81 -18.10 -15.61
CA ARG A 477 1.76 -16.64 -15.44
C ARG A 477 2.82 -16.13 -14.47
N ASN A 478 3.01 -16.81 -13.34
CA ASN A 478 4.00 -16.42 -12.33
C ASN A 478 5.42 -16.60 -12.84
N ARG A 479 5.73 -17.73 -13.50
CA ARG A 479 7.05 -17.96 -14.09
C ARG A 479 7.39 -16.93 -15.17
N ARG A 480 6.43 -16.63 -16.05
CA ARG A 480 6.59 -15.60 -17.08
C ARG A 480 6.76 -14.20 -16.47
N ALA A 481 6.09 -13.91 -15.37
CA ALA A 481 6.25 -12.66 -14.63
C ALA A 481 7.63 -12.53 -14.00
N GLU A 482 8.13 -13.60 -13.37
CA GLU A 482 9.50 -13.67 -12.83
C GLU A 482 10.55 -13.50 -13.94
N GLU A 483 10.37 -14.15 -15.08
CA GLU A 483 11.26 -14.03 -16.25
C GLU A 483 11.27 -12.61 -16.85
N LEU A 484 10.14 -11.88 -16.78
CA LEU A 484 10.00 -10.53 -17.35
C LEU A 484 10.20 -9.41 -16.32
N GLY A 485 10.33 -9.72 -15.03
CA GLY A 485 10.36 -8.71 -13.96
C GLY A 485 9.06 -7.91 -13.80
N GLU A 486 7.95 -8.41 -14.37
CA GLU A 486 6.64 -7.75 -14.39
C GLU A 486 5.65 -8.48 -13.48
N PRO A 487 4.59 -7.82 -13.00
CA PRO A 487 3.53 -8.53 -12.29
C PRO A 487 2.83 -9.58 -13.16
N ALA A 488 2.44 -10.70 -12.55
CA ALA A 488 1.65 -11.74 -13.23
C ALA A 488 0.32 -11.20 -13.76
N MET A 489 0.12 -11.34 -15.08
CA MET A 489 -1.04 -10.85 -15.82
C MET A 489 -1.54 -11.87 -16.84
N SER A 490 -2.80 -11.77 -17.25
CA SER A 490 -3.35 -12.58 -18.35
C SER A 490 -2.78 -12.14 -19.71
N SER A 491 -2.89 -12.97 -20.74
CA SER A 491 -2.48 -12.60 -22.10
C SER A 491 -3.30 -11.43 -22.66
N VAL A 492 -4.57 -11.34 -22.28
CA VAL A 492 -5.48 -10.25 -22.64
C VAL A 492 -5.08 -8.98 -21.90
N GLU A 493 -4.75 -9.09 -20.61
CA GLU A 493 -4.23 -7.97 -19.82
C GLU A 493 -2.89 -7.48 -20.36
N ALA A 494 -1.98 -8.40 -20.69
CA ALA A 494 -0.69 -8.06 -21.27
C ALA A 494 -0.82 -7.46 -22.68
N LYS A 495 -1.86 -7.82 -23.45
CA LYS A 495 -2.21 -7.20 -24.73
C LYS A 495 -2.95 -5.86 -24.56
N ALA A 496 -3.70 -5.67 -23.48
CA ALA A 496 -4.36 -4.39 -23.19
C ALA A 496 -3.37 -3.37 -22.63
N VAL A 497 -2.45 -3.79 -21.77
CA VAL A 497 -1.32 -2.99 -21.28
C VAL A 497 -0.39 -2.69 -22.44
N ARG A 498 0.03 -3.69 -23.24
CA ARG A 498 0.81 -3.44 -24.47
C ARG A 498 0.05 -2.70 -25.55
N GLY A 499 -1.28 -2.84 -25.61
CA GLY A 499 -2.17 -2.18 -26.54
C GLY A 499 -2.35 -0.70 -26.20
N ASN A 500 -2.39 -0.37 -24.90
CA ASN A 500 -2.28 0.99 -24.41
C ASN A 500 -0.86 1.53 -24.65
N PHE A 501 0.18 0.71 -24.46
CA PHE A 501 1.56 1.07 -24.79
C PHE A 501 1.79 1.24 -26.30
N SER A 502 1.07 0.52 -27.16
CA SER A 502 1.20 0.66 -28.62
C SER A 502 0.34 1.81 -29.15
N LEU A 503 -0.84 2.06 -28.56
CA LEU A 503 -1.66 3.22 -28.91
C LEU A 503 -1.08 4.54 -28.38
N GLU A 504 -0.33 4.54 -27.27
CA GLU A 504 0.41 5.71 -26.81
C GLU A 504 1.67 6.00 -27.65
N PHE A 505 2.19 5.00 -28.39
CA PHE A 505 3.41 5.17 -29.20
C PHE A 505 3.17 5.17 -30.73
N SER A 506 1.95 4.91 -31.22
CA SER A 506 1.70 4.80 -32.67
C SER A 506 0.55 5.65 -33.23
N ASP A 507 0.04 6.65 -32.49
CA ASP A 507 -0.94 7.59 -33.04
C ASP A 507 -0.37 9.02 -33.12
N PRO A 508 -0.01 9.51 -34.32
CA PRO A 508 0.37 10.91 -34.53
C PRO A 508 -0.84 11.88 -34.48
N GLY A 509 -2.05 11.40 -34.20
CA GLY A 509 -3.27 12.19 -34.23
C GLY A 509 -4.01 12.17 -32.90
N TYR A 510 -3.60 13.02 -31.96
CA TYR A 510 -4.45 13.39 -30.82
C TYR A 510 -5.71 14.11 -31.37
N ARG A 511 -6.76 13.35 -31.68
CA ARG A 511 -8.10 13.90 -31.94
C ARG A 511 -8.88 13.90 -30.64
N SER A 512 -9.40 15.10 -30.34
CA SER A 512 -10.18 15.47 -29.18
C SER A 512 -11.29 14.47 -28.84
N TYR A 513 -11.39 14.12 -27.56
CA TYR A 513 -12.68 13.79 -26.96
C TYR A 513 -13.23 15.08 -26.37
N ASP A 514 -13.95 15.83 -27.21
CA ASP A 514 -14.75 16.98 -26.81
C ASP A 514 -15.95 16.50 -25.99
N ILE A 515 -15.74 16.33 -24.67
CA ILE A 515 -16.60 16.88 -23.60
C ILE A 515 -15.67 17.10 -22.40
N MET A 516 -14.94 18.21 -22.40
CA MET A 516 -14.25 18.68 -21.18
C MET A 516 -15.33 19.25 -20.25
N ASP A 517 -15.46 18.67 -19.06
CA ASP A 517 -16.29 19.22 -17.97
C ASP A 517 -15.91 20.70 -17.76
N GLU A 518 -16.87 21.62 -17.71
CA GLU A 518 -16.62 23.07 -17.59
C GLU A 518 -15.74 23.38 -16.38
N ASP A 519 -15.90 22.65 -15.28
CA ASP A 519 -15.06 22.79 -14.08
C ASP A 519 -13.60 22.37 -14.34
N LEU A 520 -13.38 21.34 -15.15
CA LEU A 520 -12.04 20.89 -15.51
C LEU A 520 -11.38 21.84 -16.52
N ALA A 521 -12.14 22.36 -17.48
CA ALA A 521 -11.67 23.37 -18.42
C ALA A 521 -11.22 24.64 -17.69
N GLN A 522 -11.99 25.10 -16.70
CA GLN A 522 -11.64 26.26 -15.88
C GLN A 522 -10.36 26.03 -15.07
N LYS A 523 -10.20 24.83 -14.50
CA LYS A 523 -8.99 24.46 -13.74
C LYS A 523 -7.75 24.36 -14.63
N LEU A 524 -7.88 23.84 -15.84
CA LEU A 524 -6.77 23.79 -16.82
C LEU A 524 -6.38 25.21 -17.27
N ALA A 525 -7.34 26.05 -17.63
CA ALA A 525 -7.08 27.44 -17.98
C ALA A 525 -6.42 28.23 -16.83
N ALA A 526 -6.79 27.92 -15.58
CA ALA A 526 -6.16 28.50 -14.40
C ALA A 526 -4.73 28.01 -14.15
N LEU A 527 -4.33 26.83 -14.66
CA LEU A 527 -2.94 26.38 -14.63
C LEU A 527 -2.14 26.97 -15.77
N GLU A 528 -2.72 27.04 -16.96
CA GLU A 528 -2.11 27.67 -18.14
C GLU A 528 -1.84 29.15 -17.91
N SER A 529 -2.73 29.86 -17.20
CA SER A 529 -2.52 31.28 -16.85
C SER A 529 -1.35 31.53 -15.89
N LEU A 530 -0.78 30.47 -15.29
CA LEU A 530 0.42 30.55 -14.45
C LEU A 530 1.72 30.35 -15.23
N SER A 531 1.67 30.17 -16.57
CA SER A 531 2.85 29.88 -17.41
C SER A 531 3.93 30.94 -17.35
N ASP A 532 3.56 32.19 -17.07
CA ASP A 532 4.47 33.34 -17.06
C ASP A 532 5.14 33.55 -15.68
N LEU A 533 4.81 32.73 -14.67
CA LEU A 533 5.45 32.81 -13.37
C LEU A 533 6.90 32.31 -13.43
N ASP A 534 7.82 33.13 -12.95
CA ASP A 534 9.23 32.80 -12.80
C ASP A 534 9.76 33.16 -11.40
N ARG A 535 11.07 33.08 -11.20
CA ARG A 535 11.70 33.40 -9.90
C ARG A 535 11.45 34.85 -9.46
N SER A 536 11.31 35.79 -10.40
CA SER A 536 11.10 37.23 -10.14
C SER A 536 9.66 37.57 -9.77
N SER A 537 8.72 36.68 -10.06
CA SER A 537 7.29 36.86 -9.73
C SER A 537 6.99 36.78 -8.23
N PHE A 538 7.94 36.40 -7.39
CA PHE A 538 7.75 36.22 -5.95
C PHE A 538 8.49 37.28 -5.13
N PRO A 539 7.85 37.87 -4.11
CA PRO A 539 8.43 38.98 -3.33
C PRO A 539 9.60 38.55 -2.43
N ASP A 540 9.64 37.28 -2.04
CA ASP A 540 10.67 36.72 -1.16
C ASP A 540 10.87 35.21 -1.39
N GLU A 541 12.00 34.70 -0.91
CA GLU A 541 12.41 33.31 -1.08
C GLU A 541 11.47 32.31 -0.38
N ALA A 542 10.91 32.66 0.78
CA ALA A 542 10.01 31.76 1.51
C ALA A 542 8.70 31.57 0.75
N THR A 543 8.14 32.65 0.19
CA THR A 543 6.95 32.60 -0.68
C THR A 543 7.22 31.76 -1.93
N ARG A 544 8.37 31.96 -2.58
CA ARG A 544 8.78 31.15 -3.75
C ARG A 544 8.88 29.66 -3.41
N GLN A 545 9.46 29.30 -2.26
CA GLN A 545 9.58 27.90 -1.83
C GLN A 545 8.23 27.26 -1.50
N ARG A 546 7.29 28.01 -0.93
CA ARG A 546 5.91 27.54 -0.73
C ARG A 546 5.21 27.27 -2.06
N ALA A 547 5.37 28.15 -3.05
CA ALA A 547 4.82 27.95 -4.39
C ALA A 547 5.42 26.69 -5.06
N LEU A 548 6.74 26.50 -4.98
CA LEU A 548 7.41 25.30 -5.48
C LEU A 548 6.92 24.02 -4.78
N LYS A 549 6.70 24.05 -3.46
CA LYS A 549 6.14 22.92 -2.71
C LYS A 549 4.72 22.59 -3.20
N ALA A 550 3.85 23.58 -3.34
CA ALA A 550 2.49 23.39 -3.83
C ALA A 550 2.45 22.84 -5.27
N ALA A 551 3.34 23.34 -6.15
CA ALA A 551 3.47 22.83 -7.51
C ALA A 551 3.91 21.36 -7.54
N ARG A 552 4.89 20.97 -6.72
CA ARG A 552 5.33 19.57 -6.59
C ARG A 552 4.21 18.68 -6.06
N GLU A 553 3.47 19.11 -5.03
CA GLU A 553 2.34 18.37 -4.49
C GLU A 553 1.19 18.24 -5.51
N LEU A 554 1.01 19.23 -6.38
CA LEU A 554 0.07 19.14 -7.50
C LEU A 554 0.53 18.09 -8.51
N VAL A 555 1.77 18.17 -8.98
CA VAL A 555 2.36 17.19 -9.90
C VAL A 555 2.24 15.77 -9.33
N GLN A 556 2.63 15.56 -8.07
CA GLN A 556 2.52 14.26 -7.40
C GLN A 556 1.09 13.72 -7.32
N ARG A 557 0.07 14.58 -7.29
CA ARG A 557 -1.34 14.18 -7.30
C ARG A 557 -1.87 13.91 -8.72
N LEU A 558 -1.30 14.55 -9.73
CA LEU A 558 -1.67 14.39 -11.14
C LEU A 558 -1.00 13.17 -11.78
N GLU A 559 0.25 12.90 -11.45
CA GLU A 559 1.01 11.79 -12.02
C GLU A 559 0.37 10.45 -11.71
N SER A 560 0.19 9.66 -12.76
CA SER A 560 -0.10 8.24 -12.68
C SER A 560 1.07 7.47 -12.06
N VAL A 561 0.79 6.23 -11.64
CA VAL A 561 1.84 5.33 -11.14
C VAL A 561 2.90 5.06 -12.21
N TRP A 562 2.50 4.98 -13.48
CA TRP A 562 3.45 4.75 -14.58
C TRP A 562 4.38 5.95 -14.78
N GLU A 563 3.84 7.18 -14.79
CA GLU A 563 4.65 8.40 -14.92
C GLU A 563 5.63 8.52 -13.76
N LYS A 564 5.21 8.21 -12.53
CA LYS A 564 6.12 8.15 -11.37
C LYS A 564 7.25 7.13 -11.55
N ILE A 565 6.95 5.94 -12.08
CA ILE A 565 7.96 4.92 -12.37
C ILE A 565 8.93 5.44 -13.43
N THR A 566 8.45 6.04 -14.52
CA THR A 566 9.31 6.61 -15.56
C THR A 566 10.17 7.76 -15.03
N GLY A 567 9.63 8.57 -14.12
CA GLY A 567 10.32 9.65 -13.41
C GLY A 567 11.41 9.18 -12.45
N VAL A 568 11.46 7.89 -12.11
CA VAL A 568 12.52 7.29 -11.29
C VAL A 568 13.50 6.49 -12.16
N VAL A 569 12.98 5.65 -13.06
CA VAL A 569 13.77 4.62 -13.75
C VAL A 569 14.36 5.12 -15.06
N TRP A 570 13.67 6.00 -15.80
CA TRP A 570 14.09 6.40 -17.15
C TRP A 570 14.64 7.82 -17.19
N ILE A 571 13.93 8.77 -16.58
CA ILE A 571 14.24 10.20 -16.77
C ILE A 571 15.54 10.58 -16.05
N PRO A 572 15.73 10.36 -14.73
CA PRO A 572 16.92 10.87 -14.03
C PRO A 572 18.24 10.26 -14.52
N PRO A 573 18.38 8.93 -14.72
CA PRO A 573 19.61 8.35 -15.24
C PRO A 573 19.95 8.84 -16.65
N SER A 574 18.94 8.91 -17.54
CA SER A 574 19.13 9.38 -18.92
C SER A 574 19.50 10.87 -18.94
N ARG A 575 18.80 11.70 -18.17
CA ARG A 575 19.08 13.13 -18.06
C ARG A 575 20.52 13.37 -17.63
N HIS A 576 20.97 12.68 -16.58
CA HIS A 576 22.33 12.84 -16.09
C HIS A 576 23.38 12.44 -17.14
N GLY A 577 23.22 11.29 -17.79
CA GLY A 577 24.11 10.85 -18.86
C GLY A 577 24.15 11.80 -20.05
N LEU A 578 23.00 12.36 -20.43
CA LEU A 578 22.90 13.31 -21.54
C LEU A 578 23.45 14.69 -21.21
N LEU A 579 23.35 15.16 -19.96
CA LEU A 579 24.02 16.38 -19.51
C LEU A 579 25.55 16.22 -19.56
N LEU A 580 26.09 15.08 -19.12
CA LEU A 580 27.53 14.79 -19.23
C LEU A 580 27.98 14.72 -20.68
N THR A 581 27.22 14.00 -21.53
CA THR A 581 27.48 13.92 -22.96
C THR A 581 27.47 15.31 -23.60
N GLY A 582 26.48 16.16 -23.24
CA GLY A 582 26.38 17.54 -23.70
C GLY A 582 27.59 18.39 -23.32
N ILE A 583 28.13 18.20 -22.11
CA ILE A 583 29.37 18.86 -21.67
C ILE A 583 30.56 18.38 -22.53
N ASP A 584 30.68 17.08 -22.75
CA ASP A 584 31.83 16.50 -23.46
C ASP A 584 31.87 16.91 -24.93
N ILE A 585 30.71 17.02 -25.59
CA ILE A 585 30.61 17.45 -26.99
C ILE A 585 30.61 18.98 -27.17
N GLY A 586 30.70 19.76 -26.08
CA GLY A 586 30.69 21.23 -26.13
C GLY A 586 29.32 21.82 -26.53
N LEU A 587 28.23 21.11 -26.25
CA LEU A 587 26.88 21.50 -26.64
C LEU A 587 26.45 22.82 -26.00
N PHE A 588 26.75 22.99 -24.71
CA PHE A 588 26.26 24.13 -23.94
C PHE A 588 26.99 25.42 -24.33
N GLU A 589 28.28 25.35 -24.67
CA GLU A 589 29.05 26.46 -25.23
C GLU A 589 28.58 26.85 -26.63
N ALA A 590 28.20 25.87 -27.47
CA ALA A 590 27.64 26.14 -28.78
C ALA A 590 26.28 26.85 -28.67
N LEU A 591 25.41 26.40 -27.75
CA LEU A 591 24.11 27.04 -27.49
C LEU A 591 24.26 28.44 -26.87
N GLU A 592 25.23 28.65 -25.97
CA GLU A 592 25.47 29.96 -25.35
C GLU A 592 25.85 31.03 -26.38
N LYS A 593 26.62 30.66 -27.40
CA LYS A 593 26.96 31.54 -28.54
C LYS A 593 25.79 31.83 -29.48
N ALA A 594 24.69 31.08 -29.36
CA ALA A 594 23.49 31.22 -30.18
C ALA A 594 22.22 31.45 -29.31
N PRO A 595 22.13 32.60 -28.61
CA PRO A 595 21.04 32.85 -27.66
C PRO A 595 19.65 32.93 -28.31
N SER A 596 19.57 33.28 -29.60
CA SER A 596 18.33 33.26 -30.40
C SER A 596 17.93 31.87 -30.90
N GLY A 597 18.76 30.85 -30.63
CA GLY A 597 18.58 29.48 -31.06
C GLY A 597 19.36 29.11 -32.32
N ALA A 598 19.84 27.87 -32.35
CA ALA A 598 20.55 27.28 -33.48
C ALA A 598 19.83 26.02 -33.98
N SER A 599 19.85 25.82 -35.29
CA SER A 599 19.37 24.61 -35.96
C SER A 599 20.31 23.43 -35.69
N LEU A 600 19.83 22.21 -35.98
CA LEU A 600 20.67 21.01 -35.87
C LEU A 600 21.92 21.05 -36.76
N ASP A 601 21.82 21.66 -37.95
CA ASP A 601 22.95 21.75 -38.88
C ASP A 601 24.03 22.71 -38.36
N GLU A 602 23.61 23.89 -37.88
CA GLU A 602 24.51 24.88 -37.27
C GLU A 602 25.18 24.33 -36.00
N LEU A 603 24.46 23.55 -35.19
CA LEU A 603 25.02 22.93 -34.00
C LEU A 603 26.09 21.90 -34.36
N VAL A 604 25.83 20.98 -35.31
CA VAL A 604 26.83 19.96 -35.70
C VAL A 604 28.15 20.59 -36.16
N GLU A 605 28.12 21.77 -36.78
CA GLU A 605 29.32 22.49 -37.23
C GLU A 605 30.08 23.20 -36.10
N THR A 606 29.41 23.51 -34.98
CA THR A 606 29.97 24.33 -33.89
C THR A 606 30.36 23.54 -32.64
N LEU A 607 29.99 22.26 -32.55
CA LEU A 607 30.37 21.35 -31.46
C LEU A 607 31.90 21.11 -31.43
N SER A 608 32.41 20.75 -30.25
CA SER A 608 33.84 20.49 -30.05
C SER A 608 34.32 19.19 -30.72
N VAL A 609 33.39 18.29 -31.04
CA VAL A 609 33.62 17.00 -31.67
C VAL A 609 32.58 16.73 -32.74
N LYS A 610 32.91 15.89 -33.72
CA LYS A 610 31.97 15.47 -34.76
C LYS A 610 30.90 14.54 -34.17
N VAL A 611 29.64 14.94 -34.23
CA VAL A 611 28.50 14.17 -33.73
C VAL A 611 27.52 13.87 -34.86
N ASP A 612 26.97 12.66 -34.89
CA ASP A 612 25.91 12.30 -35.84
C ASP A 612 24.64 13.14 -35.60
N LYS A 613 24.05 13.68 -36.67
CA LYS A 613 22.89 14.59 -36.59
C LYS A 613 21.66 13.92 -35.96
N ALA A 614 21.43 12.64 -36.23
CA ALA A 614 20.30 11.91 -35.64
C ALA A 614 20.53 11.64 -34.15
N LEU A 615 21.77 11.36 -33.75
CA LEU A 615 22.14 11.28 -32.34
C LEU A 615 21.93 12.63 -31.63
N LEU A 616 22.45 13.73 -32.18
CA LEU A 616 22.30 15.07 -31.60
C LEU A 616 20.82 15.46 -31.42
N ARG A 617 19.97 15.15 -32.41
CA ARG A 617 18.52 15.35 -32.32
C ARG A 617 17.91 14.60 -31.13
N ARG A 618 18.30 13.34 -30.89
CA ARG A 618 17.80 12.57 -29.74
C ARG A 618 18.20 13.20 -28.41
N ILE A 619 19.45 13.67 -28.30
CA ILE A 619 19.97 14.35 -27.11
C ILE A 619 19.16 15.63 -26.86
N LEU A 620 19.05 16.50 -27.87
CA LEU A 620 18.37 17.78 -27.76
C LEU A 620 16.87 17.65 -27.50
N ASN A 621 16.19 16.69 -28.13
CA ASN A 621 14.78 16.41 -27.86
C ASN A 621 14.54 16.04 -26.39
N PHE A 622 15.43 15.20 -25.82
CA PHE A 622 15.31 14.83 -24.42
C PHE A 622 15.57 16.04 -23.50
N LEU A 623 16.69 16.75 -23.71
CA LEU A 623 17.06 17.91 -22.91
C LEU A 623 16.04 19.06 -23.02
N ALA A 624 15.36 19.20 -24.15
CA ALA A 624 14.27 20.15 -24.31
C ALA A 624 13.04 19.80 -23.46
N ASN A 625 12.67 18.52 -23.42
CA ASN A 625 11.52 18.05 -22.63
C ASN A 625 11.80 18.03 -21.11
N THR A 626 13.07 17.99 -20.69
CA THR A 626 13.47 18.15 -19.29
C THR A 626 13.72 19.60 -18.88
N GLY A 627 13.57 20.56 -19.81
CA GLY A 627 13.75 21.99 -19.56
C GLY A 627 15.23 22.40 -19.39
N ASP A 628 16.18 21.56 -19.79
CA ASP A 628 17.60 21.87 -19.78
C ASP A 628 17.99 22.77 -20.96
N VAL A 629 17.32 22.60 -22.09
CA VAL A 629 17.43 23.40 -23.32
C VAL A 629 16.02 23.87 -23.73
N LYS A 630 15.90 24.97 -24.46
CA LYS A 630 14.61 25.45 -24.97
C LYS A 630 14.46 25.05 -26.44
N ALA A 631 13.36 24.37 -26.80
CA ALA A 631 12.99 24.16 -28.20
C ALA A 631 12.16 25.36 -28.70
N ILE A 632 12.51 25.89 -29.87
CA ILE A 632 11.82 26.99 -30.56
C ILE A 632 11.67 26.57 -32.02
N ASP A 633 10.48 26.07 -32.38
CA ASP A 633 10.19 25.49 -33.70
C ASP A 633 11.22 24.44 -34.13
N ASP A 634 12.06 24.74 -35.12
CA ASP A 634 13.12 23.87 -35.66
C ASP A 634 14.51 24.14 -35.06
N LYS A 635 14.59 25.02 -34.06
CA LYS A 635 15.82 25.46 -33.38
C LYS A 635 15.84 25.10 -31.91
N TYR A 636 17.05 25.10 -31.34
CA TYR A 636 17.30 24.91 -29.92
C TYR A 636 18.07 26.11 -29.36
N ALA A 637 17.60 26.67 -28.25
CA ALA A 637 18.16 27.84 -27.58
C ALA A 637 18.55 27.51 -26.14
N PRO A 638 19.53 28.22 -25.55
CA PRO A 638 19.92 27.99 -24.17
C PRO A 638 18.82 28.43 -23.19
N THR A 639 18.66 27.66 -22.11
CA THR A 639 18.05 28.10 -20.86
C THR A 639 19.10 28.72 -19.92
N LEU A 640 18.65 29.42 -18.87
CA LEU A 640 19.54 29.92 -17.82
C LEU A 640 20.43 28.79 -17.25
N PHE A 641 19.87 27.59 -17.08
CA PHE A 641 20.62 26.45 -16.56
C PHE A 641 21.71 26.00 -17.53
N SER A 642 21.39 25.80 -18.82
CA SER A 642 22.41 25.45 -19.82
C SER A 642 23.48 26.52 -20.01
N THR A 643 23.13 27.81 -19.92
CA THR A 643 24.11 28.90 -19.95
C THR A 643 25.07 28.82 -18.77
N GLN A 644 24.56 28.49 -17.58
CA GLN A 644 25.42 28.31 -16.40
C GLN A 644 26.33 27.08 -16.53
N ILE A 645 25.89 26.01 -17.22
CA ILE A 645 26.78 24.87 -17.51
C ILE A 645 27.96 25.31 -18.40
N ALA A 646 27.71 26.18 -19.39
CA ALA A 646 28.75 26.68 -20.29
C ALA A 646 29.72 27.65 -19.60
N THR A 647 29.19 28.57 -18.78
CA THR A 647 29.94 29.75 -18.29
C THR A 647 30.46 29.61 -16.85
N ALA A 648 29.83 28.81 -16.01
CA ALA A 648 30.22 28.63 -14.61
C ALA A 648 30.90 27.27 -14.40
N ALA A 649 32.23 27.28 -14.28
CA ALA A 649 33.04 26.08 -14.06
C ALA A 649 32.52 25.21 -12.90
N GLY A 650 32.02 25.84 -11.84
CA GLY A 650 31.44 25.15 -10.69
C GLY A 650 30.15 24.37 -10.97
N VAL A 651 29.29 24.85 -11.87
CA VAL A 651 28.04 24.16 -12.23
C VAL A 651 28.37 22.92 -13.06
N LYS A 652 29.28 23.08 -14.02
CA LYS A 652 29.84 21.96 -14.80
C LYS A 652 30.52 20.93 -13.90
N GLY A 653 31.33 21.39 -12.94
CA GLY A 653 32.02 20.55 -11.95
C GLY A 653 31.04 19.75 -11.09
N ALA A 654 29.95 20.37 -10.63
CA ALA A 654 28.90 19.70 -9.85
C ALA A 654 28.22 18.56 -10.62
N ILE A 655 27.89 18.78 -11.90
CA ILE A 655 27.30 17.73 -12.76
C ILE A 655 28.28 16.57 -12.95
N LYS A 656 29.57 16.85 -13.23
CA LYS A 656 30.60 15.81 -13.36
C LYS A 656 30.80 15.02 -12.07
N ARG A 657 30.81 15.70 -10.92
CA ARG A 657 31.02 15.10 -9.60
C ARG A 657 29.90 14.15 -9.18
N ALA A 658 28.67 14.44 -9.57
CA ALA A 658 27.50 13.66 -9.15
C ALA A 658 27.53 12.19 -9.62
N VAL A 659 28.37 11.83 -10.61
CA VAL A 659 28.54 10.44 -11.06
C VAL A 659 28.93 9.51 -9.91
N ASP A 660 29.96 9.85 -9.14
CA ASP A 660 30.42 8.97 -8.06
C ASP A 660 29.42 8.97 -6.89
N MET A 661 28.72 10.09 -6.65
CA MET A 661 27.67 10.16 -5.63
C MET A 661 26.48 9.26 -5.98
N ASN A 662 26.07 9.28 -7.25
CA ASN A 662 24.96 8.45 -7.75
C ASN A 662 25.31 6.97 -7.68
N LYS A 663 26.57 6.60 -7.97
CA LYS A 663 27.04 5.21 -7.80
C LYS A 663 26.95 4.76 -6.34
N ALA A 664 27.44 5.57 -5.40
CA ALA A 664 27.32 5.27 -3.97
C ALA A 664 25.84 5.19 -3.52
N ALA A 665 24.98 6.08 -4.02
CA ALA A 665 23.55 6.06 -3.72
C ALA A 665 22.84 4.79 -4.22
N LEU A 666 23.19 4.31 -5.41
CA LEU A 666 22.66 3.05 -5.96
C LEU A 666 23.18 1.81 -5.23
N HIS A 667 24.36 1.90 -4.62
CA HIS A 667 24.95 0.82 -3.79
C HIS A 667 24.38 0.77 -2.37
N LEU A 668 23.83 1.88 -1.87
CA LEU A 668 23.32 2.02 -0.50
C LEU A 668 22.45 0.85 -0.01
N PRO A 669 21.48 0.31 -0.78
CA PRO A 669 20.64 -0.78 -0.30
C PRO A 669 21.45 -2.05 0.04
N ILE A 670 22.51 -2.34 -0.71
CA ILE A 670 23.40 -3.48 -0.51
C ILE A 670 24.21 -3.27 0.77
N TYR A 671 24.77 -2.07 0.94
CA TYR A 671 25.54 -1.72 2.14
C TYR A 671 24.67 -1.73 3.41
N LEU A 672 23.48 -1.12 3.38
CA LEU A 672 22.56 -1.12 4.53
C LEU A 672 22.15 -2.54 4.93
N GLN A 673 21.92 -3.42 3.95
CA GLN A 673 21.67 -4.83 4.23
C GLN A 673 22.87 -5.50 4.93
N LYS A 674 24.10 -5.22 4.46
CA LYS A 674 25.35 -5.76 5.03
C LYS A 674 25.55 -5.36 6.50
N ILE A 675 25.20 -4.13 6.88
CA ILE A 675 25.32 -3.65 8.27
C ILE A 675 24.08 -3.94 9.13
N GLY A 676 23.08 -4.66 8.59
CA GLY A 676 21.87 -5.02 9.31
C GLY A 676 20.94 -3.83 9.58
N TYR A 677 20.90 -2.86 8.66
CA TYR A 677 20.08 -1.64 8.73
C TYR A 677 20.33 -0.78 9.99
N LYS A 678 21.58 -0.77 10.47
CA LYS A 678 22.04 0.17 11.52
C LYS A 678 22.35 1.54 10.94
N GLU A 679 22.29 2.59 11.76
CA GLU A 679 22.76 3.92 11.38
C GLU A 679 24.26 3.83 11.03
N PRO A 680 24.66 4.25 9.82
CA PRO A 680 26.07 4.29 9.47
C PRO A 680 26.79 5.35 10.32
N ALA A 681 27.93 4.98 10.91
CA ALA A 681 28.63 5.83 11.88
C ALA A 681 30.17 5.76 11.76
N ASP A 682 30.68 5.13 10.70
CA ASP A 682 32.13 4.99 10.47
C ASP A 682 32.44 5.24 8.99
N ALA A 683 32.90 6.46 8.69
CA ALA A 683 33.26 6.87 7.33
C ALA A 683 34.38 6.02 6.71
N LYS A 684 35.22 5.35 7.53
CA LYS A 684 36.32 4.49 7.03
C LYS A 684 35.86 3.10 6.60
N HIS A 685 34.66 2.70 7.00
CA HIS A 685 34.02 1.45 6.57
C HIS A 685 32.62 1.71 6.02
N GLY A 686 32.44 2.93 5.51
CA GLY A 686 31.20 3.53 5.09
C GLY A 686 30.63 3.03 3.76
N ASN A 687 29.44 3.50 3.38
CA ASN A 687 28.82 3.14 2.10
C ASN A 687 29.70 3.53 0.90
N PHE A 688 30.31 4.71 0.93
CA PHE A 688 31.22 5.18 -0.12
C PHE A 688 32.48 4.31 -0.19
N TYR A 689 33.02 3.90 0.97
CA TYR A 689 34.14 2.98 1.05
C TYR A 689 33.78 1.60 0.48
N ASP A 690 32.61 1.07 0.81
CA ASP A 690 32.13 -0.22 0.27
C ASP A 690 31.94 -0.17 -1.26
N THR A 691 31.64 1.01 -1.80
CA THR A 691 31.47 1.25 -3.25
C THR A 691 32.81 1.38 -4.00
N PHE A 692 33.77 2.12 -3.43
CA PHE A 692 34.99 2.55 -4.15
C PHE A 692 36.31 2.03 -3.55
N GLY A 693 36.28 1.36 -2.40
CA GLY A 693 37.45 0.87 -1.65
C GLY A 693 38.19 1.94 -0.85
N THR A 694 37.70 3.18 -0.83
CA THR A 694 38.29 4.33 -0.13
C THR A 694 37.19 5.29 0.34
N ASP A 695 37.43 6.06 1.41
CA ASP A 695 36.52 7.16 1.79
C ASP A 695 36.49 8.28 0.74
N MET A 696 35.45 9.12 0.74
CA MET A 696 35.25 10.14 -0.29
C MET A 696 36.40 11.14 -0.41
N PHE A 697 36.94 11.63 0.71
CA PHE A 697 38.00 12.63 0.70
C PHE A 697 39.33 12.03 0.23
N THR A 698 39.63 10.80 0.64
CA THR A 698 40.78 10.04 0.12
C THR A 698 40.64 9.74 -1.37
N HIS A 699 39.44 9.36 -1.82
CA HIS A 699 39.14 9.15 -3.23
C HIS A 699 39.40 10.40 -4.07
N ASN A 700 38.97 11.57 -3.59
CA ASN A 700 39.22 12.86 -4.24
C ASN A 700 40.71 13.23 -4.26
N ARG A 701 41.45 12.96 -3.17
CA ARG A 701 42.91 13.21 -3.11
C ARG A 701 43.70 12.32 -4.08
N GLN A 702 43.29 11.08 -4.25
CA GLN A 702 43.91 10.15 -5.20
C GLN A 702 43.60 10.50 -6.66
N ASN A 703 42.57 11.31 -6.91
CA ASN A 703 42.11 11.69 -8.25
C ASN A 703 42.04 13.24 -8.36
N PRO A 704 43.15 13.93 -8.72
CA PRO A 704 43.21 15.39 -8.70
C PRO A 704 42.09 16.09 -9.47
N GLU A 705 41.63 15.52 -10.58
CA GLU A 705 40.51 16.05 -11.36
C GLU A 705 39.19 15.99 -10.56
N ARG A 706 38.91 14.89 -9.86
CA ARG A 706 37.73 14.76 -9.00
C ARG A 706 37.79 15.73 -7.82
N GLY A 707 38.97 15.90 -7.22
CA GLY A 707 39.20 16.89 -6.17
C GLY A 707 38.90 18.31 -6.65
N LYS A 708 39.35 18.67 -7.86
CA LYS A 708 39.01 19.95 -8.48
C LYS A 708 37.50 20.10 -8.70
N GLN A 709 36.84 19.10 -9.28
CA GLN A 709 35.38 19.12 -9.52
C GLN A 709 34.58 19.25 -8.21
N PHE A 710 35.05 18.64 -7.12
CA PHE A 710 34.47 18.80 -5.79
C PHE A 710 34.58 20.24 -5.28
N ASN A 711 35.77 20.85 -5.38
CA ASN A 711 35.98 22.26 -4.95
C ASN A 711 35.19 23.25 -5.82
N ASP A 712 35.11 22.99 -7.12
CA ASP A 712 34.30 23.73 -8.08
C ASP A 712 32.80 23.68 -7.68
N MET A 713 32.29 22.51 -7.27
CA MET A 713 30.93 22.34 -6.74
C MET A 713 30.72 23.12 -5.44
N MET A 714 31.66 23.05 -4.49
CA MET A 714 31.57 23.77 -3.20
C MET A 714 31.49 25.28 -3.41
N THR A 715 32.22 25.81 -4.39
CA THR A 715 32.17 27.24 -4.73
C THR A 715 30.76 27.66 -5.18
N VAL A 716 30.06 26.82 -5.96
CA VAL A 716 28.68 27.08 -6.39
C VAL A 716 27.68 26.93 -5.25
N ALA A 717 27.85 25.93 -4.38
CA ALA A 717 27.01 25.76 -3.20
C ALA A 717 27.09 26.99 -2.28
N VAL A 718 28.30 27.54 -2.09
CA VAL A 718 28.52 28.78 -1.34
C VAL A 718 27.88 29.99 -2.02
N ALA A 719 28.02 30.12 -3.35
CA ALA A 719 27.48 31.24 -4.10
C ALA A 719 25.94 31.26 -4.16
N ASN A 720 25.31 30.08 -4.13
CA ASN A 720 23.86 29.92 -4.30
C ASN A 720 23.13 29.55 -3.00
N ASN A 721 23.80 29.63 -1.84
CA ASN A 721 23.15 29.40 -0.56
C ASN A 721 22.07 30.49 -0.33
N PRO A 722 20.78 30.13 -0.20
CA PRO A 722 19.71 31.11 0.04
C PRO A 722 19.75 31.70 1.46
N ALA A 723 20.48 31.05 2.39
CA ALA A 723 20.62 31.58 3.74
C ALA A 723 21.47 32.86 3.74
N PRO A 724 21.06 33.90 4.49
CA PRO A 724 21.87 35.09 4.64
C PRO A 724 23.25 34.72 5.24
N PRO A 725 24.34 35.40 4.84
CA PRO A 725 25.66 35.10 5.38
C PRO A 725 25.70 35.18 6.91
N TRP A 726 26.50 34.34 7.58
CA TRP A 726 26.55 34.31 9.05
C TRP A 726 26.81 35.69 9.67
N TYR A 727 27.64 36.53 9.04
CA TYR A 727 28.01 37.86 9.52
C TYR A 727 26.91 38.91 9.39
N THR A 728 25.78 38.59 8.74
CA THR A 728 24.57 39.43 8.79
C THR A 728 23.60 38.98 9.89
N LEU A 729 23.77 37.75 10.39
CA LEU A 729 22.97 37.18 11.48
C LEU A 729 23.65 37.35 12.84
N TYR A 730 24.98 37.26 12.86
CA TYR A 730 25.81 37.42 14.04
C TYR A 730 26.27 38.88 14.17
N PRO A 731 26.14 39.52 15.34
CA PRO A 731 26.57 40.89 15.54
C PRO A 731 28.10 41.00 15.52
N ILE A 732 28.67 41.40 14.37
CA ILE A 732 30.13 41.54 14.17
C ILE A 732 30.75 42.48 15.21
N THR A 733 30.01 43.50 15.67
CA THR A 733 30.46 44.41 16.74
C THR A 733 30.89 43.65 17.99
N GLN A 734 30.18 42.60 18.39
CA GLN A 734 30.58 41.76 19.53
C GLN A 734 31.90 41.03 19.29
N LEU A 735 32.22 40.67 18.04
CA LEU A 735 33.51 40.07 17.69
C LEU A 735 34.64 41.10 17.87
N LEU A 736 34.37 42.36 17.53
CA LEU A 736 35.34 43.46 17.50
C LEU A 736 35.54 44.15 18.86
N GLU A 737 34.53 44.18 19.73
CA GLU A 737 34.53 44.92 21.01
C GLU A 737 35.79 44.74 21.88
N THR A 738 36.34 43.53 21.92
CA THR A 738 37.53 43.18 22.73
C THR A 738 38.74 42.79 21.88
N TYR A 739 38.65 42.98 20.57
CA TYR A 739 39.70 42.59 19.63
C TYR A 739 40.62 43.75 19.27
N THR A 740 41.93 43.50 19.30
CA THR A 740 42.95 44.36 18.72
C THR A 740 43.86 43.51 17.83
N PRO A 741 44.40 44.04 16.72
CA PRO A 741 45.34 43.29 15.87
C PRO A 741 46.58 42.74 16.62
N ALA A 742 46.96 43.37 17.74
CA ALA A 742 48.05 42.94 18.61
C ALA A 742 47.76 41.63 19.37
N ASN A 743 46.47 41.30 19.60
CA ASN A 743 46.06 40.13 20.38
C ASN A 743 46.06 38.82 19.56
N GLY A 744 46.41 38.88 18.28
CA GLY A 744 46.44 37.75 17.37
C GLY A 744 45.36 37.84 16.29
N PRO A 745 45.01 36.70 15.65
CA PRO A 745 44.07 36.69 14.53
C PRO A 745 42.63 36.98 14.95
N LEU A 746 41.91 37.75 14.12
CA LEU A 746 40.49 38.04 14.31
C LEU A 746 39.65 36.78 14.09
N LEU A 747 39.92 36.05 13.01
CA LEU A 747 39.15 34.88 12.63
C LEU A 747 40.03 33.88 11.90
N ILE A 748 39.94 32.62 12.32
CA ILE A 748 40.50 31.47 11.62
C ILE A 748 39.33 30.71 10.98
N ASP A 749 39.35 30.65 9.65
CA ASP A 749 38.42 29.88 8.84
C ASP A 749 38.95 28.44 8.69
N VAL A 750 38.39 27.52 9.48
CA VAL A 750 38.87 26.14 9.61
C VAL A 750 38.16 25.27 8.57
N GLY A 751 38.90 24.76 7.59
CA GLY A 751 38.32 24.09 6.41
C GLY A 751 37.66 25.08 5.43
N GLY A 752 38.21 26.29 5.31
CA GLY A 752 37.59 27.39 4.57
C GLY A 752 37.63 27.24 3.03
N GLY A 753 38.12 26.10 2.52
CA GLY A 753 38.25 25.85 1.09
C GLY A 753 39.16 26.86 0.41
N VAL A 754 38.66 27.47 -0.66
CA VAL A 754 39.40 28.51 -1.42
C VAL A 754 39.25 29.93 -0.83
N GLY A 755 38.64 30.09 0.36
CA GLY A 755 38.60 31.37 1.10
C GLY A 755 37.59 32.39 0.58
N THR A 756 36.59 31.98 -0.21
CA THR A 756 35.58 32.89 -0.78
C THR A 756 34.79 33.62 0.31
N LEU A 757 34.38 32.92 1.38
CA LEU A 757 33.58 33.50 2.46
C LEU A 757 34.41 34.38 3.39
N LEU A 758 35.62 33.94 3.72
CA LEU A 758 36.56 34.76 4.48
C LEU A 758 36.82 36.09 3.78
N THR A 759 37.00 36.08 2.46
CA THR A 759 37.15 37.29 1.64
C THR A 759 35.90 38.17 1.68
N ARG A 760 34.70 37.60 1.63
CA ARG A 760 33.44 38.36 1.74
C ARG A 760 33.28 38.99 3.12
N PHE A 761 33.56 38.25 4.19
CA PHE A 761 33.53 38.75 5.57
C PHE A 761 34.54 39.89 5.77
N ARG A 762 35.77 39.72 5.29
CA ARG A 762 36.80 40.78 5.30
C ARG A 762 36.29 42.08 4.69
N ASN A 763 35.55 41.99 3.59
CA ASN A 763 35.01 43.17 2.91
C ASN A 763 33.87 43.87 3.68
N THR A 764 33.25 43.19 4.65
CA THR A 764 32.20 43.77 5.52
C THR A 764 32.73 44.42 6.80
N LEU A 765 34.01 44.22 7.12
CA LEU A 765 34.61 44.83 8.31
C LEU A 765 34.73 46.36 8.15
N PRO A 766 34.52 47.13 9.23
CA PRO A 766 34.82 48.56 9.22
C PRO A 766 36.33 48.81 9.21
N GLU A 767 36.76 49.98 8.75
CA GLU A 767 38.15 50.43 8.97
C GLU A 767 38.36 50.76 10.47
N PRO A 768 39.55 50.51 11.05
CA PRO A 768 40.75 49.96 10.41
C PRO A 768 40.78 48.41 10.33
N HIS A 769 39.79 47.72 10.92
CA HIS A 769 39.80 46.26 11.01
C HIS A 769 39.84 45.53 9.66
N LYS A 770 39.26 46.10 8.62
CA LYS A 770 39.29 45.54 7.25
C LYS A 770 40.70 45.40 6.68
N THR A 771 41.59 46.32 7.01
CA THR A 771 42.97 46.38 6.50
C THR A 771 43.99 45.83 7.49
N GLU A 772 43.79 46.06 8.79
CA GLU A 772 44.76 45.72 9.84
C GLU A 772 44.52 44.37 10.52
N SER A 773 43.30 43.82 10.46
CA SER A 773 43.04 42.54 11.14
C SER A 773 43.64 41.37 10.38
N LYS A 774 44.36 40.50 11.11
CA LYS A 774 44.86 39.24 10.58
C LYS A 774 43.72 38.22 10.50
N LEU A 775 43.45 37.74 9.29
CA LEU A 775 42.52 36.65 9.01
C LEU A 775 43.32 35.44 8.52
N ILE A 776 42.92 34.23 8.90
CA ILE A 776 43.64 33.02 8.51
C ILE A 776 42.68 32.07 7.81
N LEU A 777 43.09 31.61 6.63
CA LEU A 777 42.45 30.53 5.89
C LEU A 777 43.18 29.23 6.17
N GLN A 778 42.49 28.24 6.74
CA GLN A 778 43.03 26.90 6.97
C GLN A 778 42.31 25.87 6.10
N ASP A 779 43.09 25.06 5.40
CA ASP A 779 42.63 23.86 4.70
C ASP A 779 43.84 22.93 4.46
N THR A 780 43.60 21.77 3.86
CA THR A 780 44.65 20.85 3.42
C THR A 780 45.67 21.52 2.48
N PRO A 781 46.93 21.05 2.43
CA PRO A 781 47.95 21.66 1.57
C PRO A 781 47.56 21.78 0.09
N ALA A 782 46.83 20.78 -0.44
CA ALA A 782 46.37 20.79 -1.83
C ALA A 782 45.35 21.90 -2.11
N VAL A 783 44.40 22.11 -1.19
CA VAL A 783 43.36 23.15 -1.33
C VAL A 783 43.96 24.55 -1.12
N ILE A 784 44.90 24.71 -0.18
CA ILE A 784 45.63 25.98 0.00
C ILE A 784 46.47 26.33 -1.23
N ALA A 785 47.12 25.35 -1.86
CA ALA A 785 47.82 25.56 -3.12
C ALA A 785 46.84 26.06 -4.21
N GLN A 786 45.64 25.46 -4.31
CA GLN A 786 44.60 25.91 -5.24
C GLN A 786 44.11 27.33 -4.94
N ALA A 787 43.92 27.68 -3.67
CA ALA A 787 43.45 29.00 -3.24
C ALA A 787 44.45 30.11 -3.59
N THR A 788 45.75 29.83 -3.40
CA THR A 788 46.84 30.78 -3.64
C THR A 788 47.23 30.89 -5.12
N SER A 789 46.99 29.84 -5.91
CA SER A 789 47.32 29.83 -7.34
C SER A 789 46.22 30.36 -8.26
N ASN A 790 45.05 30.78 -7.74
CA ASN A 790 43.91 31.19 -8.56
C ASN A 790 44.05 32.66 -9.03
N PRO A 791 44.34 32.93 -10.31
CA PRO A 791 44.55 34.30 -10.81
C PRO A 791 43.25 35.11 -10.88
N HIS A 792 42.09 34.46 -10.90
CA HIS A 792 40.80 35.14 -11.02
C HIS A 792 40.23 35.61 -9.68
N HIS A 793 40.69 35.01 -8.57
CA HIS A 793 40.26 35.35 -7.21
C HIS A 793 41.45 35.26 -6.23
N PRO A 794 42.41 36.19 -6.32
CA PRO A 794 43.56 36.20 -5.41
C PRO A 794 43.12 36.49 -3.97
N LEU A 795 43.76 35.82 -3.01
CA LEU A 795 43.54 36.09 -1.59
C LEU A 795 44.04 37.52 -1.24
N PRO A 796 43.24 38.34 -0.54
CA PRO A 796 43.69 39.62 -0.01
C PRO A 796 44.94 39.50 0.86
N SER A 797 45.79 40.53 0.86
CA SER A 797 47.08 40.53 1.56
C SER A 797 47.00 40.32 3.08
N ASN A 798 45.86 40.61 3.71
CA ASN A 798 45.62 40.40 5.14
C ASN A 798 44.93 39.07 5.48
N ILE A 799 44.73 38.20 4.47
CA ILE A 799 44.33 36.81 4.65
C ILE A 799 45.57 35.92 4.48
N GLU A 800 46.00 35.29 5.57
CA GLU A 800 47.11 34.35 5.59
C GLU A 800 46.61 32.94 5.26
N ALA A 801 47.16 32.33 4.22
CA ALA A 801 46.90 30.95 3.88
C ALA A 801 47.79 30.01 4.71
N ASN A 802 47.18 29.16 5.53
CA ASN A 802 47.88 28.28 6.46
C ASN A 802 47.45 26.81 6.26
N PRO A 803 48.26 25.96 5.61
CA PRO A 803 47.99 24.54 5.48
C PRO A 803 47.82 23.87 6.85
N HIS A 804 46.65 23.26 7.10
CA HIS A 804 46.35 22.59 8.35
C HIS A 804 45.32 21.48 8.18
N ASP A 805 45.54 20.36 8.87
CA ASP A 805 44.58 19.28 9.04
C ASP A 805 43.89 19.44 10.41
N PHE A 806 42.59 19.71 10.40
CA PHE A 806 41.79 19.92 11.62
C PHE A 806 41.66 18.67 12.51
N PHE A 807 42.07 17.49 12.02
CA PHE A 807 42.26 16.29 12.86
C PHE A 807 43.56 16.30 13.66
N THR A 808 44.39 17.35 13.52
CA THR A 808 45.59 17.57 14.34
C THR A 808 45.37 18.75 15.29
N PRO A 809 46.13 18.86 16.40
CA PRO A 809 46.00 19.99 17.31
C PRO A 809 46.13 21.35 16.60
N GLN A 810 45.21 22.28 16.88
CA GLN A 810 45.18 23.59 16.25
C GLN A 810 46.47 24.38 16.56
N PRO A 811 47.29 24.73 15.55
CA PRO A 811 48.61 25.34 15.76
C PRO A 811 48.53 26.78 16.28
N ILE A 812 47.46 27.51 15.94
CA ILE A 812 47.34 28.94 16.24
C ILE A 812 46.41 29.10 17.43
N LYS A 813 46.98 29.55 18.55
CA LYS A 813 46.27 29.69 19.82
C LYS A 813 45.76 31.10 20.02
N GLY A 814 44.63 31.22 20.72
CA GLY A 814 44.10 32.50 21.17
C GLY A 814 43.51 33.38 20.09
N ALA A 815 43.12 32.85 18.92
CA ALA A 815 42.34 33.64 17.97
C ALA A 815 41.02 34.13 18.58
N ARG A 816 40.54 35.30 18.15
CA ARG A 816 39.26 35.85 18.63
C ARG A 816 38.08 34.97 18.21
N ALA A 817 38.13 34.42 17.01
CA ALA A 817 37.13 33.49 16.49
C ALA A 817 37.75 32.30 15.77
N TYR A 818 37.19 31.11 15.99
CA TYR A 818 37.37 29.94 15.14
C TYR A 818 36.04 29.69 14.43
N TYR A 819 36.06 29.58 13.11
CA TYR A 819 34.88 29.47 12.28
C TYR A 819 34.88 28.13 11.54
N LEU A 820 33.76 27.42 11.64
CA LEU A 820 33.48 26.18 10.93
C LEU A 820 32.20 26.38 10.13
N ARG A 821 32.25 26.12 8.82
CA ARG A 821 31.07 26.11 7.97
C ARG A 821 31.01 24.88 7.10
N ALA A 822 29.90 24.15 7.15
CA ALA A 822 29.73 22.94 6.35
C ALA A 822 30.93 21.99 6.52
N ILE A 823 31.38 21.83 7.78
CA ILE A 823 32.49 20.95 8.15
C ILE A 823 31.94 19.79 8.96
N LEU A 824 31.24 20.07 10.05
CA LEU A 824 30.81 19.03 10.98
C LEU A 824 29.78 18.10 10.35
N HIS A 825 28.98 18.56 9.39
CA HIS A 825 28.00 17.72 8.70
C HIS A 825 28.62 16.61 7.83
N ASP A 826 29.91 16.73 7.49
CA ASP A 826 30.66 15.75 6.70
C ASP A 826 31.24 14.62 7.55
N TRP A 827 31.14 14.73 8.89
CA TRP A 827 31.82 13.81 9.81
C TRP A 827 30.84 13.17 10.82
N PRO A 828 31.07 11.89 11.17
CA PRO A 828 30.40 11.25 12.30
C PRO A 828 30.69 11.97 13.63
N ASP A 829 29.85 11.74 14.63
CA ASP A 829 29.93 12.45 15.92
C ASP A 829 31.27 12.23 16.65
N THR A 830 31.90 11.07 16.48
CA THR A 830 33.23 10.77 17.03
C THR A 830 34.32 11.67 16.46
N ASP A 831 34.25 11.93 15.16
CA ASP A 831 35.21 12.75 14.42
C ASP A 831 34.96 14.24 14.69
N CYS A 832 33.69 14.67 14.71
CA CYS A 832 33.33 16.02 15.15
C CYS A 832 33.85 16.35 16.55
N ARG A 833 33.72 15.42 17.51
CA ARG A 833 34.26 15.61 18.87
C ARG A 833 35.78 15.81 18.87
N THR A 834 36.50 15.14 17.97
CA THR A 834 37.95 15.29 17.84
C THR A 834 38.32 16.68 17.32
N ILE A 835 37.67 17.12 16.25
CA ILE A 835 37.85 18.47 15.67
C ILE A 835 37.58 19.54 16.73
N LEU A 836 36.43 19.45 17.40
CA LEU A 836 36.02 20.41 18.43
C LEU A 836 36.97 20.41 19.62
N ARG A 837 37.54 19.26 20.02
CA ARG A 837 38.53 19.17 21.10
C ARG A 837 39.82 19.90 20.75
N HIS A 838 40.31 19.79 19.52
CA HIS A 838 41.51 20.49 19.06
C HIS A 838 41.29 22.01 19.03
N LEU A 839 40.14 22.48 18.55
CA LEU A 839 39.81 23.91 18.57
C LEU A 839 39.67 24.43 20.00
N HIS A 840 38.93 23.71 20.85
CA HIS A 840 38.74 24.09 22.25
C HIS A 840 40.08 24.24 23.00
N ALA A 841 41.05 23.35 22.74
CA ALA A 841 42.39 23.43 23.35
C ALA A 841 43.18 24.69 22.94
N ALA A 842 42.88 25.28 21.78
CA ALA A 842 43.51 26.52 21.30
C ALA A 842 42.74 27.79 21.70
N MET A 843 41.52 27.66 22.25
CA MET A 843 40.67 28.80 22.64
C MET A 843 41.04 29.39 24.00
N MET A 844 41.03 30.72 24.11
CA MET A 844 41.20 31.44 25.38
C MET A 844 39.86 31.63 26.09
N LYS A 845 39.81 31.31 27.40
CA LYS A 845 38.59 31.44 28.23
C LYS A 845 38.17 32.90 28.32
N GLY A 846 36.88 33.15 28.14
CA GLY A 846 36.31 34.51 28.13
C GLY A 846 36.67 35.37 26.91
N TYR A 847 37.54 34.88 26.01
CA TYR A 847 38.00 35.65 24.85
C TYR A 847 37.69 35.00 23.50
N SER A 848 37.99 33.72 23.30
CA SER A 848 37.76 33.08 22.00
C SER A 848 36.30 32.64 21.84
N THR A 849 35.76 32.82 20.64
CA THR A 849 34.42 32.33 20.25
C THR A 849 34.54 31.23 19.19
N LEU A 850 33.77 30.15 19.33
CA LEU A 850 33.59 29.17 18.26
C LEU A 850 32.29 29.51 17.50
N LEU A 851 32.40 29.73 16.20
CA LEU A 851 31.30 30.00 15.29
C LEU A 851 31.03 28.75 14.44
N VAL A 852 29.91 28.09 14.69
CA VAL A 852 29.46 26.93 13.91
C VAL A 852 28.31 27.35 13.01
N ASP A 853 28.58 27.36 11.70
CA ASP A 853 27.69 27.72 10.60
C ASP A 853 27.32 26.46 9.79
N GLU A 854 26.34 25.74 10.30
CA GLU A 854 25.87 24.47 9.73
C GLU A 854 24.38 24.57 9.38
N ARG A 855 23.92 23.68 8.50
CA ARG A 855 22.49 23.51 8.27
C ARG A 855 21.88 22.88 9.53
N VAL A 856 20.93 23.58 10.12
CA VAL A 856 20.18 23.09 11.29
C VAL A 856 18.83 22.58 10.82
N VAL A 857 18.62 21.27 10.93
CA VAL A 857 17.41 20.60 10.45
C VAL A 857 16.35 20.59 11.56
N PRO A 858 15.07 20.92 11.27
CA PRO A 858 14.01 20.82 12.28
C PRO A 858 13.66 19.36 12.56
N GLU A 859 13.18 19.05 13.78
CA GLU A 859 12.78 17.69 14.15
C GLU A 859 11.57 17.16 13.36
N THR A 860 10.72 18.06 12.88
CA THR A 860 9.54 17.72 12.07
C THR A 860 9.37 18.73 10.94
N GLY A 861 8.70 18.32 9.85
CA GLY A 861 8.42 19.23 8.74
C GLY A 861 9.65 19.62 7.90
N VAL A 862 10.68 18.76 7.86
CA VAL A 862 11.90 18.96 7.08
C VAL A 862 11.56 19.18 5.60
N ASP A 863 12.13 20.21 4.99
CA ASP A 863 11.97 20.47 3.57
C ASP A 863 12.79 19.49 2.71
N LEU A 864 12.40 19.32 1.45
CA LEU A 864 13.02 18.33 0.55
C LEU A 864 14.53 18.55 0.37
N LEU A 865 15.02 19.79 0.32
CA LEU A 865 16.45 20.05 0.12
C LEU A 865 17.25 19.70 1.37
N SER A 866 16.71 19.96 2.56
CA SER A 866 17.35 19.59 3.82
C SER A 866 17.35 18.07 4.04
N ALA A 867 16.24 17.38 3.72
CA ALA A 867 16.20 15.92 3.76
C ALA A 867 17.16 15.29 2.74
N ALA A 868 17.26 15.85 1.53
CA ALA A 868 18.20 15.39 0.52
C ALA A 868 19.66 15.62 0.92
N ALA A 869 19.96 16.75 1.57
CA ALA A 869 21.30 17.03 2.09
C ALA A 869 21.71 16.00 3.15
N ASP A 870 20.84 15.72 4.12
CA ASP A 870 21.08 14.72 5.17
C ASP A 870 21.34 13.32 4.61
N VAL A 871 20.46 12.84 3.73
CA VAL A 871 20.66 11.55 3.07
C VAL A 871 21.94 11.53 2.23
N THR A 872 22.32 12.65 1.62
CA THR A 872 23.57 12.75 0.86
C THR A 872 24.80 12.60 1.76
N MET A 873 24.79 13.21 2.94
CA MET A 873 25.86 13.06 3.94
C MET A 873 25.95 11.62 4.43
N MET A 874 24.81 10.98 4.74
CA MET A 874 24.78 9.58 5.13
C MET A 874 25.32 8.66 4.03
N VAL A 875 24.88 8.87 2.77
CA VAL A 875 25.26 8.01 1.64
C VAL A 875 26.73 8.10 1.29
N ASN A 876 27.33 9.30 1.37
CA ASN A 876 28.67 9.51 0.84
C ASN A 876 29.75 9.63 1.91
N LEU A 877 29.36 9.93 3.15
CA LEU A 877 30.29 10.26 4.24
C LEU A 877 29.95 9.53 5.55
N ASP A 878 28.84 8.79 5.59
CA ASP A 878 28.30 8.14 6.80
C ASP A 878 28.16 9.15 7.96
N ALA A 879 27.78 10.36 7.58
CA ALA A 879 27.58 11.52 8.44
C ALA A 879 26.12 11.99 8.36
N LYS A 880 25.78 13.11 9.01
CA LYS A 880 24.40 13.58 9.15
C LYS A 880 24.31 15.09 9.32
N GLU A 881 23.20 15.63 8.86
CA GLU A 881 22.74 16.94 9.26
C GLU A 881 22.17 16.88 10.67
N ARG A 882 22.32 17.95 11.46
CA ARG A 882 22.01 17.92 12.90
C ARG A 882 20.86 18.87 13.25
N THR A 883 20.07 18.48 14.25
CA THR A 883 19.04 19.35 14.84
C THR A 883 19.67 20.28 15.87
N ALA A 884 18.96 21.35 16.26
CA ALA A 884 19.45 22.30 17.27
C ALA A 884 19.55 21.72 18.69
N GLY A 885 18.93 20.55 18.95
CA GLY A 885 18.55 20.12 20.30
C GLY A 885 17.47 21.02 20.91
N ALA A 886 16.72 20.52 21.89
CA ALA A 886 15.81 21.37 22.67
C ALA A 886 16.63 22.49 23.35
N PRO A 887 16.13 23.75 23.41
CA PRO A 887 16.76 24.75 24.25
C PRO A 887 16.80 24.21 25.68
N MET A 888 17.93 24.35 26.37
CA MET A 888 17.96 24.21 27.83
C MET A 888 17.15 25.37 28.42
N GLU A 889 15.82 25.25 28.39
CA GLU A 889 14.98 25.96 29.34
C GLU A 889 15.38 25.47 30.74
N SER A 890 15.67 26.42 31.61
CA SER A 890 16.04 26.25 33.01
C SER A 890 15.38 25.03 33.68
N ARG A 891 16.09 23.90 33.74
CA ARG A 891 15.81 22.87 34.73
C ARG A 891 16.38 23.35 36.06
N THR A 892 15.64 24.19 36.77
CA THR A 892 15.71 24.22 38.23
C THR A 892 15.16 22.89 38.73
N VAL A 893 16.05 21.90 38.86
CA VAL A 893 15.77 20.74 39.71
C VAL A 893 15.89 21.22 41.16
N PRO A 894 14.86 21.09 42.01
CA PRO A 894 15.04 21.30 43.43
C PRO A 894 15.94 20.19 43.96
N ILE A 895 17.15 20.55 44.38
CA ILE A 895 17.99 19.68 45.19
C ILE A 895 17.27 19.56 46.55
N SER A 896 16.64 18.41 46.83
CA SER A 896 16.32 18.06 48.21
C SER A 896 17.63 17.67 48.89
N TYR A 897 18.03 18.46 49.89
CA TYR A 897 18.97 17.99 50.90
C TYR A 897 18.22 16.99 51.79
N ASP A 898 18.49 15.68 51.61
CA ASP A 898 18.61 14.74 52.72
C ASP A 898 19.10 13.37 52.23
N GLN A 899 20.20 12.94 52.85
CA GLN A 899 20.96 11.67 52.79
C GLN A 899 21.94 11.43 51.64
#